data_AF-A0A1D7U2E6-F1
#
_entry.id   AF-A0A1D7U2E6-F1
#
_cell.length_a   1.000
_cell.length_b   1.000
_cell.length_c   1.000
_cell.angle_alpha   90.00
_cell.angle_beta   90.00
_cell.angle_gamma   90.00
#
_symmetry.space_group_name_H-M   'P 1'
#
loop_
_entity.id
_entity.type
_entity.pdbx_description
1 polymer ?
#
loop_
_entity_poly.entity_id
_entity_poly.type
_entity_poly.pdbx_seq_one_letter_code
_entity_poly.pdbx_strand_id
1 'polypeptide(L)'
;MIRPWAYFDPQDRETFRTVIAFLNKRVAEQGTIDWALKLKPGQRIERIAVEELLTGPGARDLAEPWASAWRLIEESWSAPQSEGRNGTAIYGIQERLRAGDRSGSAVAAIVDLVAPRLKVEPIGAWRWNYTKRPRKPKAVEHILSAGLTSGGLIDLNVLELANLNDIAFLTSLANALEAAVNHGLDIARRLGWDGQRRLWQLGDLRRAYYVADAPRAREDGDPDVYHHGIAPSVKLLHAVVARISELDLADARSFARRWRLNSSPVHLRLWAAMSRNEQITSADEVSAFLVALDQDRFWDVDGFPEITELRAVRFGDINAGAQKFIVARIQKGPPRDHWPKKIDPADVKNARLYWSFRELRRIEVGGGALPDGAKAWLDAQSAQFAELAEMTIDEGFSEEVTVTRREAKPDTKFDTLSGVERLRALDAALGTGRRGWDDDPAERANEWINQQGNADKVLADFETTNNGGDDFPKVWNRFGWAHRPRQQDRQAAQDGDLGEEAGSVLGLLSQLSDASFSNAIEGICAWLDAWKKHAVKLPLALPIWLRLWPIAVEVTNLRPERTEDEDLSVFRNDERDELDQIASEALNTPAGKLVGVFFAACPSLSPEAQAFHAGSMERQMRDIVIAAEGRSGLIAKHRLIEALPYFLRADPDWAKEHLIAPLLKDDGAALALWRAVARRTHFTKVLGSIGAAMAERANDPRLGRDTRRRLVFSLVVESLHAFREGRAPAVPNQRIQQMLRTLDDEVRASAANAIQQFVREFSAKAATNAPEDGEEQEEPASAAALFRAAAAPFLREVWPQERSLATPGVSSALADLPATAGEAFAEAVDAIARFLVPFECWSMVDYGLYGDEGKAKKLAVINDEAKARALLKLLDLTVGNSEGAVIPHDLTDALDQISKVDPGLSTTATCRRLATAARR
;
A
#
# COMPACT_ATOMS: atom_id res chain seq x y z
N MET A 1 23.68 10.49 38.85
CA MET A 1 22.97 10.08 37.62
C MET A 1 23.84 9.04 36.94
N ILE A 2 23.40 7.78 36.89
CA ILE A 2 24.16 6.70 36.24
C ILE A 2 24.11 6.98 34.73
N ARG A 3 25.26 7.02 34.05
CA ARG A 3 25.28 7.31 32.61
C ARG A 3 24.62 6.16 31.84
N PRO A 4 23.78 6.43 30.82
CA PRO A 4 22.98 5.42 30.12
C PRO A 4 23.79 4.22 29.60
N TRP A 5 25.03 4.47 29.17
CA TRP A 5 25.94 3.47 28.61
C TRP A 5 26.60 2.53 29.62
N ALA A 6 26.39 2.72 30.93
CA ALA A 6 26.95 1.84 31.97
C ALA A 6 26.47 0.38 31.85
N TYR A 7 25.27 0.18 31.27
CA TYR A 7 24.63 -1.14 31.12
C TYR A 7 24.79 -1.75 29.73
N PHE A 8 25.50 -1.10 28.80
CA PHE A 8 25.73 -1.62 27.46
C PHE A 8 26.59 -2.89 27.52
N ASP A 9 26.24 -3.85 26.67
CA ASP A 9 27.07 -5.03 26.44
C ASP A 9 28.37 -4.63 25.68
N PRO A 10 29.35 -5.54 25.54
CA PRO A 10 30.62 -5.21 24.88
C PRO A 10 30.46 -4.72 23.44
N GLN A 11 29.50 -5.25 22.68
CA GLN A 11 29.27 -4.92 21.27
C GLN A 11 28.60 -3.54 21.15
N ASP A 12 27.62 -3.25 22.00
CA ASP A 12 26.97 -1.95 22.09
C ASP A 12 27.97 -0.85 22.49
N ARG A 13 28.92 -1.15 23.38
CA ARG A 13 29.98 -0.19 23.77
C ARG A 13 30.93 0.12 22.62
N GLU A 14 31.24 -0.86 21.78
CA GLU A 14 32.09 -0.65 20.60
C GLU A 14 31.39 0.22 19.55
N THR A 15 30.12 -0.09 19.26
CA THR A 15 29.27 0.70 18.37
C THR A 15 29.15 2.14 18.88
N PHE A 16 28.83 2.33 20.16
CA PHE A 16 28.75 3.65 20.78
C PHE A 16 30.05 4.44 20.61
N ARG A 17 31.21 3.86 20.95
CA ARG A 17 32.51 4.54 20.83
C ARG A 17 32.85 4.90 19.38
N THR A 18 32.54 4.02 18.45
CA THR A 18 32.77 4.23 17.02
C THR A 18 31.94 5.39 16.49
N VAL A 19 30.66 5.43 16.83
CA VAL A 19 29.75 6.52 16.44
C VAL A 19 30.18 7.85 17.06
N ILE A 20 30.52 7.87 18.35
CA ILE A 20 31.06 9.07 19.03
C ILE A 20 32.31 9.59 18.30
N ALA A 21 33.25 8.70 17.97
CA ALA A 21 34.49 9.08 17.28
C ALA A 21 34.23 9.60 15.86
N PHE A 22 33.31 8.99 15.12
CA PHE A 22 32.96 9.38 13.75
C PHE A 22 32.25 10.73 13.68
N LEU A 23 31.38 11.03 14.65
CA LEU A 23 30.54 12.23 14.66
C LEU A 23 31.19 13.44 15.34
N ASN A 24 32.27 13.22 16.11
CA ASN A 24 32.97 14.30 16.80
C ASN A 24 33.42 15.38 15.80
N LYS A 25 33.06 16.64 16.07
CA LYS A 25 33.27 17.83 15.20
C LYS A 25 32.50 17.85 13.87
N ARG A 26 31.59 16.90 13.63
CA ARG A 26 30.82 16.78 12.37
C ARG A 26 29.32 16.98 12.53
N VAL A 27 28.87 17.35 13.73
CA VAL A 27 27.46 17.63 14.04
C VAL A 27 26.88 18.84 13.30
N ALA A 28 27.72 19.71 12.74
CA ALA A 28 27.30 20.83 11.89
C ALA A 28 27.48 20.55 10.37
N GLU A 29 27.44 19.27 9.98
CA GLU A 29 27.50 18.84 8.58
C GLU A 29 26.15 18.29 8.12
N GLN A 30 25.76 18.61 6.88
CA GLN A 30 24.50 18.15 6.32
C GLN A 30 24.44 16.61 6.23
N GLY A 31 25.53 15.97 5.82
CA GLY A 31 25.59 14.51 5.73
C GLY A 31 25.38 13.81 7.07
N THR A 32 25.72 14.48 8.18
CA THR A 32 25.46 13.95 9.53
C THR A 32 23.99 14.02 9.89
N ILE A 33 23.32 15.12 9.55
CA ILE A 33 21.86 15.24 9.72
C ILE A 33 21.15 14.20 8.86
N ASP A 34 21.50 14.10 7.57
CA ASP A 34 20.88 13.16 6.64
C ASP A 34 21.07 11.70 7.10
N TRP A 35 22.23 11.38 7.69
CA TRP A 35 22.48 10.08 8.31
C TRP A 35 21.62 9.86 9.56
N ALA A 36 21.55 10.84 10.47
CA ALA A 36 20.79 10.73 11.70
C ALA A 36 19.28 10.58 11.43
N LEU A 37 18.75 11.28 10.42
CA LEU A 37 17.36 11.17 9.98
C LEU A 37 17.02 9.80 9.39
N LYS A 38 18.01 9.03 8.94
CA LYS A 38 17.84 7.65 8.43
C LYS A 38 17.96 6.58 9.51
N LEU A 39 18.26 6.94 10.76
CA LEU A 39 18.40 5.98 11.85
C LEU A 39 17.07 5.31 12.19
N LYS A 40 17.04 3.98 12.05
CA LYS A 40 15.89 3.15 12.40
C LYS A 40 15.68 3.10 13.93
N PRO A 41 14.49 2.72 14.41
CA PRO A 41 14.16 2.70 15.85
C PRO A 41 15.01 1.70 16.64
N GLY A 42 15.38 0.58 15.99
CA GLY A 42 16.28 -0.43 16.56
C GLY A 42 17.73 0.03 16.71
N GLN A 43 18.13 1.14 16.09
CA GLN A 43 19.49 1.73 16.18
C GLN A 43 19.62 2.64 17.40
N ARG A 44 19.24 2.09 18.57
CA ARG A 44 19.16 2.84 19.82
C ARG A 44 20.53 3.33 20.30
N ILE A 45 21.58 2.55 20.05
CA ILE A 45 22.94 2.87 20.50
C ILE A 45 23.48 4.10 19.75
N GLU A 46 23.23 4.18 18.44
CA GLU A 46 23.61 5.30 17.60
C GLU A 46 22.88 6.58 18.01
N ARG A 47 21.58 6.50 18.34
CA ARG A 47 20.81 7.63 18.88
C ARG A 47 21.35 8.10 20.23
N ILE A 48 21.64 7.17 21.15
CA ILE A 48 22.23 7.51 22.45
C ILE A 48 23.63 8.14 22.28
N ALA A 49 24.41 7.71 21.29
CA ALA A 49 25.70 8.33 20.98
C ALA A 49 25.54 9.78 20.49
N VAL A 50 24.54 10.05 19.65
CA VAL A 50 24.20 11.42 19.22
C VAL A 50 23.77 12.27 20.41
N GLU A 51 22.88 11.76 21.27
CA GLU A 51 22.43 12.46 22.50
C GLU A 51 23.61 12.78 23.46
N GLU A 52 24.56 11.86 23.66
CA GLU A 52 25.76 12.14 24.49
C GLU A 52 26.64 13.23 23.85
N LEU A 53 26.76 13.27 22.51
CA LEU A 53 27.49 14.34 21.83
C LEU A 53 26.80 15.69 21.96
N LEU A 54 25.47 15.72 21.85
CA LEU A 54 24.63 16.91 21.96
C LEU A 54 24.47 17.42 23.41
N THR A 55 24.73 16.57 24.40
CA THR A 55 24.77 16.98 25.82
C THR A 55 26.20 17.28 26.32
N GLY A 56 27.22 16.90 25.54
CA GLY A 56 28.63 17.12 25.83
C GLY A 56 29.10 18.57 25.64
N PRO A 57 30.36 18.90 26.02
CA PRO A 57 30.89 20.27 25.96
C PRO A 57 30.86 20.89 24.56
N GLY A 58 31.04 20.08 23.50
CA GLY A 58 31.05 20.53 22.11
C GLY A 58 29.69 20.97 21.55
N ALA A 59 28.59 20.61 22.20
CA ALA A 59 27.25 21.04 21.81
C ALA A 59 26.93 22.48 22.23
N ARG A 60 27.64 23.02 23.23
CA ARG A 60 27.47 24.41 23.68
C ARG A 60 27.92 25.44 22.64
N ASP A 61 28.73 25.02 21.67
CA ASP A 61 29.28 25.87 20.60
C ASP A 61 28.53 25.71 19.26
N LEU A 62 27.45 24.94 19.22
CA LEU A 62 26.71 24.69 17.98
C LEU A 62 25.89 25.92 17.57
N ALA A 63 26.22 26.52 16.42
CA ALA A 63 25.55 27.70 15.91
C ALA A 63 24.18 27.38 15.27
N GLU A 64 23.27 28.34 15.28
CA GLU A 64 22.06 28.29 14.45
C GLU A 64 22.41 28.26 12.96
N PRO A 65 21.66 27.52 12.11
CA PRO A 65 20.42 26.80 12.41
C PRO A 65 20.58 25.34 12.85
N TRP A 66 21.82 24.85 13.07
CA TRP A 66 22.09 23.45 13.38
C TRP A 66 21.60 23.04 14.77
N ALA A 67 21.72 23.94 15.75
CA ALA A 67 21.22 23.68 17.11
C ALA A 67 19.71 23.42 17.14
N SER A 68 18.94 24.26 16.44
CA SER A 68 17.50 24.06 16.29
C SER A 68 17.16 22.79 15.51
N ALA A 69 17.93 22.45 14.48
CA ALA A 69 17.74 21.21 13.71
C ALA A 69 17.89 19.95 14.59
N TRP A 70 18.94 19.87 15.41
CA TRP A 70 19.15 18.73 16.30
C TRP A 70 18.07 18.58 17.38
N ARG A 71 17.59 19.69 17.96
CA ARG A 71 16.48 19.65 18.94
C ARG A 71 15.21 19.05 18.33
N LEU A 72 14.90 19.38 17.08
CA LEU A 72 13.76 18.78 16.38
C LEU A 72 13.98 17.28 16.12
N ILE A 73 15.20 16.87 15.79
CA ILE A 73 15.55 15.46 15.59
C ILE A 73 15.37 14.67 16.90
N GLU A 74 15.95 15.15 18.00
CA GLU A 74 15.81 14.53 19.33
C GLU A 74 14.33 14.41 19.76
N GLU A 75 13.54 15.46 19.56
CA GLU A 75 12.11 15.46 19.86
C GLU A 75 11.37 14.41 19.00
N SER A 76 11.70 14.31 17.71
CA SER A 76 11.07 13.32 16.81
C SER A 76 11.43 11.87 17.15
N TRP A 77 12.61 11.62 17.72
CA TRP A 77 13.00 10.30 18.21
C TRP A 77 12.28 9.89 19.49
N SER A 78 11.89 10.86 20.31
CA SER A 78 11.22 10.65 21.59
C SER A 78 9.71 10.40 21.44
N ALA A 79 9.15 10.70 20.27
CA ALA A 79 7.74 10.45 19.99
C ALA A 79 7.45 8.94 19.87
N PRO A 80 6.39 8.41 20.50
CA PRO A 80 5.96 7.03 20.30
C PRO A 80 5.77 6.80 18.80
N GLN A 81 6.27 5.69 18.26
CA GLN A 81 6.13 5.44 16.83
C GLN A 81 4.74 4.90 16.54
N SER A 82 3.96 5.66 15.76
CA SER A 82 2.88 5.08 14.98
C SER A 82 3.55 4.46 13.76
N GLU A 83 4.03 3.21 13.87
CA GLU A 83 4.24 2.44 12.65
C GLU A 83 2.93 2.51 11.85
N GLY A 84 2.98 2.66 10.53
CA GLY A 84 1.81 2.70 9.63
C GLY A 84 0.93 1.42 9.67
N ARG A 85 1.06 0.60 10.71
CA ARG A 85 0.29 -0.58 11.10
C ARG A 85 -0.60 -0.34 12.34
N ASN A 86 -0.95 0.90 12.68
CA ASN A 86 -1.94 1.17 13.73
C ASN A 86 -3.36 0.63 13.41
N GLY A 87 -3.57 -0.01 12.26
CA GLY A 87 -4.82 -0.69 11.93
C GLY A 87 -5.22 -1.79 12.91
N THR A 88 -4.29 -2.40 13.67
CA THR A 88 -4.65 -3.43 14.67
C THR A 88 -4.80 -2.92 16.10
N ALA A 89 -4.13 -1.81 16.47
CA ALA A 89 -4.13 -1.28 17.84
C ALA A 89 -5.52 -0.83 18.31
N ILE A 90 -6.35 -0.33 17.37
CA ILE A 90 -7.73 0.05 17.64
C ILE A 90 -8.58 -1.14 18.13
N TYR A 91 -8.34 -2.35 17.62
CA TYR A 91 -9.07 -3.55 18.05
C TYR A 91 -8.67 -3.98 19.48
N GLY A 92 -7.39 -3.85 19.84
CA GLY A 92 -6.96 -4.08 21.23
C GLY A 92 -7.57 -3.08 22.21
N ILE A 93 -7.78 -1.82 21.79
CA ILE A 93 -8.50 -0.82 22.57
C ILE A 93 -10.00 -1.18 22.67
N GLN A 94 -10.62 -1.59 21.56
CA GLN A 94 -12.02 -2.02 21.53
C GLN A 94 -12.27 -3.16 22.51
N GLU A 95 -11.40 -4.18 22.53
CA GLU A 95 -11.50 -5.30 23.48
C GLU A 95 -11.44 -4.84 24.92
N ARG A 96 -10.48 -3.97 25.27
CA ARG A 96 -10.38 -3.38 26.62
C ARG A 96 -11.65 -2.62 26.99
N LEU A 97 -12.19 -1.82 26.07
CA LEU A 97 -13.42 -1.08 26.31
C LEU A 97 -14.64 -2.01 26.50
N ARG A 98 -14.75 -3.09 25.72
CA ARG A 98 -15.78 -4.14 25.87
C ARG A 98 -15.65 -4.89 27.19
N ALA A 99 -14.43 -5.14 27.64
CA ALA A 99 -14.14 -5.73 28.95
C ALA A 99 -14.42 -4.77 30.14
N GLY A 100 -14.83 -3.53 29.86
CA GLY A 100 -15.18 -2.54 30.89
C GLY A 100 -14.01 -1.69 31.38
N ASP A 101 -12.84 -1.74 30.73
CA ASP A 101 -11.71 -0.87 31.08
C ASP A 101 -12.05 0.60 30.81
N ARG A 102 -12.06 1.41 31.86
CA ARG A 102 -12.25 2.87 31.81
C ARG A 102 -11.07 3.60 32.44
N SER A 103 -9.89 2.96 32.46
CA SER A 103 -8.69 3.51 33.09
C SER A 103 -8.05 4.63 32.25
N GLY A 104 -7.22 5.45 32.91
CA GLY A 104 -6.40 6.45 32.22
C GLY A 104 -5.42 5.84 31.21
N SER A 105 -5.08 4.55 31.34
CA SER A 105 -4.26 3.84 30.36
C SER A 105 -5.03 3.52 29.07
N ALA A 106 -6.34 3.32 29.14
CA ALA A 106 -7.20 3.19 27.97
C ALA A 106 -7.35 4.55 27.27
N VAL A 107 -7.51 5.62 28.04
CA VAL A 107 -7.51 7.00 27.52
C VAL A 107 -6.22 7.32 26.78
N ALA A 108 -5.05 7.03 27.39
CA ALA A 108 -3.75 7.25 26.76
C ALA A 108 -3.60 6.46 25.46
N ALA A 109 -4.02 5.19 25.44
CA ALA A 109 -3.96 4.36 24.24
C ALA A 109 -4.82 4.91 23.08
N ILE A 110 -6.03 5.42 23.36
CA ILE A 110 -6.89 6.06 22.35
C ILE A 110 -6.23 7.34 21.83
N VAL A 111 -5.74 8.19 22.73
CA VAL A 111 -5.08 9.45 22.35
C VAL A 111 -3.85 9.18 21.50
N ASP A 112 -3.07 8.15 21.82
CA ASP A 112 -1.85 7.79 21.08
C ASP A 112 -2.10 7.37 19.63
N LEU A 113 -3.32 6.95 19.26
CA LEU A 113 -3.67 6.67 17.88
C LEU A 113 -3.78 7.95 17.03
N VAL A 114 -4.20 9.07 17.63
CA VAL A 114 -4.57 10.30 16.90
C VAL A 114 -3.72 11.52 17.26
N ALA A 115 -2.88 11.41 18.29
CA ALA A 115 -2.11 12.52 18.82
C ALA A 115 -1.20 13.15 17.75
N PRO A 116 -1.23 14.48 17.58
CA PRO A 116 -0.28 15.19 16.71
C PRO A 116 1.14 15.10 17.26
N ARG A 117 2.09 14.80 16.38
CA ARG A 117 3.51 14.56 16.67
C ARG A 117 4.39 15.28 15.65
N LEU A 118 5.61 15.60 16.06
CA LEU A 118 6.62 16.21 15.20
C LEU A 118 7.17 15.14 14.23
N LYS A 119 7.06 15.42 12.93
CA LYS A 119 7.72 14.65 11.86
C LYS A 119 8.92 15.43 11.37
N VAL A 120 10.08 14.78 11.31
CA VAL A 120 11.32 15.37 10.78
C VAL A 120 11.90 14.43 9.75
N GLU A 121 12.16 14.96 8.55
CA GLU A 121 12.60 14.19 7.39
C GLU A 121 13.69 14.93 6.62
N PRO A 122 14.51 14.21 5.82
CA PRO A 122 15.43 14.85 4.89
C PRO A 122 14.67 15.75 3.91
N ILE A 123 15.32 16.82 3.44
CA ILE A 123 14.73 17.66 2.39
C ILE A 123 14.72 16.86 1.08
N GLY A 124 13.53 16.56 0.56
CA GLY A 124 13.36 15.88 -0.72
C GLY A 124 14.07 16.61 -1.87
N ALA A 125 14.66 15.84 -2.79
CA ALA A 125 15.47 16.35 -3.89
C ALA A 125 14.69 17.36 -4.76
N TRP A 126 13.41 17.10 -5.00
CA TRP A 126 12.50 17.98 -5.75
C TRP A 126 12.48 19.44 -5.27
N ARG A 127 12.64 19.70 -3.95
CA ARG A 127 12.59 21.07 -3.40
C ARG A 127 13.73 21.93 -3.97
N TRP A 128 14.87 21.31 -4.29
CA TRP A 128 16.01 21.99 -4.90
C TRP A 128 15.84 22.26 -6.40
N ASN A 129 14.84 21.65 -7.06
CA ASN A 129 14.48 21.98 -8.44
C ASN A 129 13.83 23.37 -8.52
N TYR A 130 13.16 23.79 -7.44
CA TYR A 130 12.45 25.08 -7.36
C TYR A 130 13.20 26.14 -6.54
N THR A 131 14.19 25.75 -5.75
CA THR A 131 14.95 26.67 -4.90
C THR A 131 16.45 26.36 -4.92
N LYS A 132 17.31 27.40 -4.96
CA LYS A 132 18.77 27.19 -4.96
C LYS A 132 19.23 26.72 -3.59
N ARG A 133 19.89 25.55 -3.54
CA ARG A 133 20.53 25.04 -2.32
C ARG A 133 21.55 26.04 -1.79
N PRO A 134 21.36 26.59 -0.57
CA PRO A 134 22.28 27.58 -0.03
C PRO A 134 23.61 26.93 0.34
N ARG A 135 24.73 27.57 -0.02
CA ARG A 135 26.09 27.12 0.37
C ARG A 135 26.34 27.16 1.88
N LYS A 136 25.60 28.00 2.62
CA LYS A 136 25.59 28.06 4.08
C LYS A 136 24.14 28.15 4.55
N PRO A 137 23.61 27.17 5.30
CA PRO A 137 22.23 27.21 5.77
C PRO A 137 22.06 28.36 6.77
N LYS A 138 20.98 29.14 6.59
CA LYS A 138 20.64 30.29 7.47
C LYS A 138 19.37 30.07 8.29
N ALA A 139 18.63 29.00 8.00
CA ALA A 139 17.38 28.63 8.65
C ALA A 139 17.26 27.10 8.67
N VAL A 140 16.49 26.58 9.61
CA VAL A 140 16.29 25.12 9.79
C VAL A 140 15.70 24.46 8.55
N GLU A 141 14.82 25.16 7.84
CA GLU A 141 14.21 24.71 6.59
C GLU A 141 15.21 24.49 5.45
N HIS A 142 16.46 24.97 5.57
CA HIS A 142 17.55 24.69 4.63
C HIS A 142 18.31 23.41 4.98
N ILE A 143 18.12 22.87 6.19
CA ILE A 143 18.78 21.67 6.71
C ILE A 143 17.85 20.46 6.63
N LEU A 144 16.61 20.59 7.11
CA LEU A 144 15.64 19.49 7.19
C LEU A 144 14.22 19.95 6.88
N SER A 145 13.34 18.99 6.61
CA SER A 145 11.89 19.18 6.53
C SER A 145 11.28 18.82 7.88
N ALA A 146 10.43 19.69 8.42
CA ALA A 146 9.70 19.43 9.66
C ALA A 146 8.23 19.80 9.50
N GLY A 147 7.35 18.97 10.05
CA GLY A 147 5.90 19.15 9.98
C GLY A 147 5.18 18.38 11.08
N LEU A 148 3.86 18.45 11.06
CA LEU A 148 2.99 17.65 11.94
C LEU A 148 2.59 16.34 11.26
N THR A 149 2.54 15.28 12.05
CA THR A 149 2.00 13.97 11.66
C THR A 149 1.20 13.38 12.82
N SER A 150 0.46 12.30 12.57
CA SER A 150 -0.27 11.51 13.57
C SER A 150 -0.65 10.17 12.94
N GLY A 151 -1.46 9.34 13.62
CA GLY A 151 -2.10 8.21 12.96
C GLY A 151 -3.19 8.64 11.96
N GLY A 152 -4.03 7.69 11.54
CA GLY A 152 -5.18 7.97 10.68
C GLY A 152 -6.44 8.34 11.47
N LEU A 153 -7.52 8.66 10.75
CA LEU A 153 -8.86 8.75 11.35
C LEU A 153 -9.25 7.41 12.00
N ILE A 154 -9.98 7.49 13.10
CA ILE A 154 -10.50 6.32 13.82
C ILE A 154 -11.88 5.99 13.27
N ASP A 155 -12.14 4.71 13.00
CA ASP A 155 -13.50 4.22 12.77
C ASP A 155 -14.27 4.22 14.10
N LEU A 156 -15.28 5.09 14.20
CA LEU A 156 -16.05 5.27 15.43
C LEU A 156 -16.87 4.02 15.79
N ASN A 157 -17.22 3.20 14.80
CA ASN A 157 -17.91 1.93 15.01
C ASN A 157 -16.98 0.88 15.62
N VAL A 158 -15.71 0.87 15.21
CA VAL A 158 -14.70 -0.02 15.82
C VAL A 158 -14.38 0.44 17.24
N LEU A 159 -14.30 1.75 17.51
CA LEU A 159 -14.14 2.26 18.87
C LEU A 159 -15.39 2.03 19.74
N GLU A 160 -16.54 1.74 19.13
CA GLU A 160 -17.85 1.64 19.76
C GLU A 160 -18.21 2.88 20.61
N LEU A 161 -17.84 4.07 20.11
CA LEU A 161 -18.04 5.33 20.85
C LEU A 161 -19.51 5.52 21.27
N ALA A 162 -20.45 5.11 20.41
CA ALA A 162 -21.89 5.17 20.68
C ALA A 162 -22.35 4.26 21.85
N ASN A 163 -21.56 3.25 22.24
CA ASN A 163 -21.87 2.35 23.36
C ASN A 163 -21.25 2.85 24.68
N LEU A 164 -20.39 3.86 24.64
CA LEU A 164 -19.76 4.42 25.84
C LEU A 164 -20.72 5.39 26.53
N ASN A 165 -21.14 5.01 27.74
CA ASN A 165 -22.10 5.75 28.58
C ASN A 165 -21.48 6.33 29.86
N ASP A 166 -20.21 6.01 30.14
CA ASP A 166 -19.49 6.52 31.32
C ASP A 166 -19.02 7.95 31.07
N ILE A 167 -19.73 8.92 31.66
CA ILE A 167 -19.44 10.35 31.51
C ILE A 167 -18.06 10.70 32.07
N ALA A 168 -17.64 10.11 33.19
CA ALA A 168 -16.33 10.43 33.79
C ALA A 168 -15.18 9.98 32.86
N PHE A 169 -15.32 8.81 32.25
CA PHE A 169 -14.39 8.32 31.23
C PHE A 169 -14.37 9.23 29.99
N LEU A 170 -15.54 9.55 29.43
CA LEU A 170 -15.64 10.40 28.24
C LEU A 170 -15.07 11.79 28.48
N THR A 171 -15.35 12.40 29.64
CA THR A 171 -14.78 13.70 30.04
C THR A 171 -13.26 13.61 30.20
N SER A 172 -12.72 12.52 30.77
CA SER A 172 -11.28 12.30 30.83
C SER A 172 -10.65 12.20 29.44
N LEU A 173 -11.28 11.43 28.54
CA LEU A 173 -10.83 11.28 27.14
C LEU A 173 -10.88 12.61 26.39
N ALA A 174 -11.96 13.38 26.51
CA ALA A 174 -12.10 14.68 25.87
C ALA A 174 -11.02 15.67 26.35
N ASN A 175 -10.74 15.72 27.65
CA ASN A 175 -9.67 16.58 28.18
C ASN A 175 -8.28 16.15 27.66
N ALA A 176 -8.02 14.85 27.56
CA ALA A 176 -6.75 14.33 27.04
C ALA A 176 -6.58 14.62 25.53
N LEU A 177 -7.66 14.49 24.75
CA LEU A 177 -7.67 14.86 23.33
C LEU A 177 -7.51 16.37 23.12
N GLU A 178 -8.18 17.20 23.94
CA GLU A 178 -8.00 18.67 23.92
C GLU A 178 -6.55 19.06 24.24
N ALA A 179 -5.91 18.37 25.20
CA ALA A 179 -4.49 18.56 25.49
C ALA A 179 -3.60 18.17 24.29
N ALA A 180 -3.92 17.06 23.60
CA ALA A 180 -3.19 16.62 22.40
C ALA A 180 -3.33 17.63 21.24
N VAL A 181 -4.53 18.18 21.02
CA VAL A 181 -4.77 19.24 20.02
C VAL A 181 -3.93 20.48 20.37
N ASN A 182 -3.97 20.94 21.62
CA ASN A 182 -3.18 22.10 22.05
C ASN A 182 -1.67 21.88 21.87
N HIS A 183 -1.18 20.68 22.21
CA HIS A 183 0.21 20.29 21.98
C HIS A 183 0.59 20.33 20.49
N GLY A 184 -0.29 19.84 19.61
CA GLY A 184 -0.11 19.96 18.16
C GLY A 184 -0.01 21.40 17.68
N LEU A 185 -0.88 22.30 18.17
CA LEU A 185 -0.83 23.73 17.85
C LEU A 185 0.49 24.37 18.35
N ASP A 186 1.01 23.95 19.49
CA ASP A 186 2.29 24.43 20.02
C ASP A 186 3.48 23.94 19.19
N ILE A 187 3.48 22.68 18.72
CA ILE A 187 4.46 22.19 17.74
C ILE A 187 4.41 23.06 16.48
N ALA A 188 3.23 23.29 15.92
CA ALA A 188 3.09 24.08 14.70
C ALA A 188 3.63 25.52 14.85
N ARG A 189 3.34 26.19 15.97
CA ARG A 189 3.87 27.53 16.27
C ARG A 189 5.40 27.52 16.32
N ARG A 190 6.00 26.49 16.93
CA ARG A 190 7.46 26.30 16.95
C ARG A 190 8.05 26.10 15.56
N LEU A 191 7.29 25.50 14.64
CA LEU A 191 7.66 25.33 13.23
C LEU A 191 7.37 26.55 12.34
N GLY A 192 6.85 27.65 12.91
CA GLY A 192 6.62 28.90 12.20
C GLY A 192 5.18 29.13 11.71
N TRP A 193 4.21 28.35 12.21
CA TRP A 193 2.79 28.65 11.99
C TRP A 193 2.38 29.93 12.74
N ASP A 194 1.69 30.84 12.05
CA ASP A 194 1.31 32.17 12.58
C ASP A 194 0.14 32.13 13.57
N GLY A 195 -0.45 30.95 13.79
CA GLY A 195 -1.56 30.75 14.71
C GLY A 195 -2.92 31.19 14.17
N GLN A 196 -3.01 31.65 12.91
CA GLN A 196 -4.21 32.28 12.35
C GLN A 196 -4.62 31.72 10.98
N ARG A 197 -3.68 31.49 10.06
CA ARG A 197 -3.96 31.13 8.66
C ARG A 197 -3.24 29.83 8.29
N ARG A 198 -3.51 29.29 7.09
CA ARG A 198 -2.74 28.16 6.50
C ARG A 198 -2.81 26.86 7.30
N LEU A 199 -4.02 26.34 7.50
CA LEU A 199 -4.25 25.07 8.21
C LEU A 199 -3.52 23.86 7.59
N TRP A 200 -3.11 23.94 6.32
CA TRP A 200 -2.24 22.93 5.70
C TRP A 200 -0.91 22.72 6.44
N GLN A 201 -0.40 23.74 7.14
CA GLN A 201 0.79 23.60 7.99
C GLN A 201 0.54 22.72 9.24
N LEU A 202 -0.72 22.43 9.55
CA LEU A 202 -1.15 21.53 10.63
C LEU A 202 -1.40 20.09 10.16
N GLY A 203 -1.14 19.79 8.88
CA GLY A 203 -1.51 18.51 8.26
C GLY A 203 -2.90 18.51 7.60
N ASP A 204 -3.41 19.71 7.30
CA ASP A 204 -4.78 19.97 6.82
C ASP A 204 -5.89 19.59 7.83
N LEU A 205 -7.02 20.27 7.70
CA LEU A 205 -8.25 20.04 8.45
C LEU A 205 -9.40 20.56 7.58
N ARG A 206 -10.08 19.68 6.85
CA ARG A 206 -11.19 20.04 5.98
C ARG A 206 -12.49 20.14 6.76
N ARG A 207 -12.74 19.21 7.69
CA ARG A 207 -13.86 19.28 8.65
C ARG A 207 -13.38 19.09 10.08
N ALA A 208 -14.01 19.77 11.04
CA ALA A 208 -13.75 19.60 12.47
C ALA A 208 -14.47 18.39 13.09
N TYR A 209 -15.36 17.75 12.33
CA TYR A 209 -16.15 16.60 12.72
C TYR A 209 -16.14 15.51 11.64
N TYR A 210 -16.57 14.29 11.99
CA TYR A 210 -16.71 13.17 11.05
C TYR A 210 -17.92 13.39 10.13
N VAL A 211 -17.69 13.43 8.81
CA VAL A 211 -18.80 13.53 7.83
C VAL A 211 -19.47 12.16 7.64
N ALA A 212 -18.68 11.09 7.76
CA ALA A 212 -19.15 9.71 7.76
C ALA A 212 -18.54 8.95 8.94
N ASP A 213 -19.32 8.05 9.55
CA ASP A 213 -18.91 7.28 10.74
C ASP A 213 -17.83 6.23 10.45
N ALA A 214 -17.60 5.89 9.18
CA ALA A 214 -16.57 4.94 8.74
C ALA A 214 -15.83 5.46 7.50
N PRO A 215 -14.48 5.36 7.47
CA PRO A 215 -13.71 5.64 6.26
C PRO A 215 -13.95 4.55 5.21
N ARG A 216 -14.92 4.76 4.31
CA ARG A 216 -15.16 3.86 3.16
C ARG A 216 -14.39 4.35 1.93
N ALA A 217 -13.86 3.40 1.16
CA ALA A 217 -12.99 3.68 0.01
C ALA A 217 -13.73 4.05 -1.29
N ARG A 218 -15.06 4.33 -1.28
CA ARG A 218 -15.80 4.74 -2.49
C ARG A 218 -16.98 5.68 -2.20
N GLU A 219 -17.00 6.74 -3.02
CA GLU A 219 -18.03 7.74 -3.35
C GLU A 219 -18.65 8.60 -2.23
N ASP A 220 -18.54 8.26 -0.95
CA ASP A 220 -19.02 9.09 0.17
C ASP A 220 -18.08 9.01 1.41
N GLY A 221 -16.77 9.17 1.22
CA GLY A 221 -15.78 9.12 2.31
C GLY A 221 -15.61 10.45 3.04
N ASP A 222 -15.05 10.39 4.25
CA ASP A 222 -14.69 11.59 5.01
C ASP A 222 -13.54 12.36 4.31
N PRO A 223 -13.63 13.69 4.12
CA PRO A 223 -12.65 14.46 3.34
C PRO A 223 -11.25 14.51 3.96
N ASP A 224 -11.11 14.12 5.24
CA ASP A 224 -9.84 14.06 5.95
C ASP A 224 -9.33 12.61 6.12
N VAL A 225 -9.90 11.62 5.40
CA VAL A 225 -9.53 10.19 5.55
C VAL A 225 -8.04 9.90 5.36
N TYR A 226 -7.37 10.66 4.49
CA TYR A 226 -5.93 10.55 4.22
C TYR A 226 -5.09 11.63 4.92
N HIS A 227 -5.70 12.48 5.76
CA HIS A 227 -4.96 13.51 6.48
C HIS A 227 -4.35 12.96 7.77
N HIS A 228 -3.13 13.39 8.03
CA HIS A 228 -2.36 13.14 9.25
C HIS A 228 -2.04 14.48 9.92
N GLY A 229 -1.58 14.46 11.16
CA GLY A 229 -1.32 15.68 11.94
C GLY A 229 -2.50 16.03 12.84
N ILE A 230 -3.07 17.22 12.69
CA ILE A 230 -4.07 17.74 13.63
C ILE A 230 -5.46 17.11 13.45
N ALA A 231 -5.86 16.75 12.22
CA ALA A 231 -7.24 16.37 11.90
C ALA A 231 -7.79 15.18 12.70
N PRO A 232 -7.08 14.04 12.84
CA PRO A 232 -7.61 12.90 13.59
C PRO A 232 -7.97 13.21 15.05
N SER A 233 -7.11 13.96 15.75
CA SER A 233 -7.36 14.34 17.14
C SER A 233 -8.52 15.33 17.29
N VAL A 234 -8.64 16.29 16.38
CA VAL A 234 -9.73 17.28 16.38
C VAL A 234 -11.08 16.60 16.13
N LYS A 235 -11.16 15.72 15.14
CA LYS A 235 -12.39 15.01 14.81
C LYS A 235 -12.84 14.08 15.93
N LEU A 236 -11.90 13.34 16.53
CA LEU A 236 -12.21 12.47 17.65
C LEU A 236 -12.63 13.28 18.88
N LEU A 237 -11.98 14.42 19.16
CA LEU A 237 -12.39 15.32 20.24
C LEU A 237 -13.83 15.80 20.04
N HIS A 238 -14.18 16.25 18.83
CA HIS A 238 -15.56 16.63 18.51
C HIS A 238 -16.53 15.46 18.75
N ALA A 239 -16.24 14.26 18.23
CA ALA A 239 -17.11 13.10 18.37
C ALA A 239 -17.34 12.71 19.84
N VAL A 240 -16.28 12.74 20.67
CA VAL A 240 -16.39 12.45 22.11
C VAL A 240 -17.23 13.51 22.83
N VAL A 241 -17.02 14.80 22.54
CA VAL A 241 -17.82 15.87 23.16
C VAL A 241 -19.27 15.88 22.67
N ALA A 242 -19.50 15.50 21.41
CA ALA A 242 -20.85 15.27 20.88
C ALA A 242 -21.54 14.14 21.65
N ARG A 243 -20.85 13.02 21.88
CA ARG A 243 -21.36 11.92 22.72
C ARG A 243 -21.64 12.35 24.16
N ILE A 244 -20.78 13.19 24.75
CA ILE A 244 -21.03 13.78 26.07
C ILE A 244 -22.32 14.61 26.02
N SER A 245 -22.60 15.36 24.94
CA SER A 245 -23.81 16.21 24.90
C SER A 245 -25.12 15.43 24.90
N GLU A 246 -25.12 14.19 24.40
CA GLU A 246 -26.25 13.27 24.45
C GLU A 246 -26.52 12.72 25.87
N LEU A 247 -25.49 12.69 26.73
CA LEU A 247 -25.56 12.11 28.09
C LEU A 247 -25.62 13.18 29.19
N ASP A 248 -24.82 14.24 29.06
CA ASP A 248 -24.71 15.37 29.97
C ASP A 248 -24.44 16.68 29.21
N LEU A 249 -25.52 17.45 29.04
CA LEU A 249 -25.48 18.74 28.35
C LEU A 249 -24.64 19.79 29.09
N ALA A 250 -24.52 19.73 30.41
CA ALA A 250 -23.79 20.74 31.20
C ALA A 250 -22.28 20.62 31.00
N ASP A 251 -21.76 19.39 30.96
CA ASP A 251 -20.36 19.12 30.68
C ASP A 251 -20.00 19.51 29.23
N ALA A 252 -20.82 19.13 28.25
CA ALA A 252 -20.61 19.51 26.85
C ALA A 252 -20.60 21.04 26.64
N ARG A 253 -21.52 21.77 27.31
CA ARG A 253 -21.52 23.25 27.32
C ARG A 253 -20.24 23.85 27.88
N SER A 254 -19.64 23.20 28.87
CA SER A 254 -18.38 23.65 29.47
C SER A 254 -17.23 23.55 28.48
N PHE A 255 -17.13 22.46 27.70
CA PHE A 255 -16.15 22.34 26.61
C PHE A 255 -16.34 23.42 25.53
N ALA A 256 -17.57 23.60 25.04
CA ALA A 256 -17.86 24.61 24.03
C ALA A 256 -17.46 26.02 24.49
N ARG A 257 -17.76 26.40 25.75
CA ARG A 257 -17.33 27.68 26.32
C ARG A 257 -15.81 27.84 26.36
N ARG A 258 -15.06 26.79 26.72
CA ARG A 258 -13.58 26.85 26.70
C ARG A 258 -13.04 27.06 25.29
N TRP A 259 -13.58 26.37 24.30
CA TRP A 259 -13.17 26.54 22.91
C TRP A 259 -13.46 27.95 22.39
N ARG A 260 -14.59 28.54 22.79
CA ARG A 260 -14.93 29.92 22.46
C ARG A 260 -13.91 30.93 23.02
N LEU A 261 -13.38 30.67 24.22
CA LEU A 261 -12.38 31.52 24.87
C LEU A 261 -10.99 31.37 24.20
N ASN A 262 -10.57 30.15 23.88
CA ASN A 262 -9.24 29.88 23.31
C ASN A 262 -9.02 30.47 21.89
N SER A 263 -10.09 30.81 21.17
CA SER A 263 -10.12 31.65 19.94
C SER A 263 -9.14 31.31 18.79
N SER A 264 -8.39 30.22 18.86
CA SER A 264 -7.60 29.72 17.73
C SER A 264 -8.52 29.23 16.61
N PRO A 265 -8.09 29.21 15.34
CA PRO A 265 -8.90 28.71 14.24
C PRO A 265 -9.51 27.32 14.48
N VAL A 266 -8.74 26.36 15.01
CA VAL A 266 -9.22 24.99 15.30
C VAL A 266 -10.32 24.99 16.38
N HIS A 267 -10.08 25.65 17.52
CA HIS A 267 -11.08 25.76 18.60
C HIS A 267 -12.35 26.50 18.15
N LEU A 268 -12.22 27.54 17.31
CA LEU A 268 -13.39 28.23 16.76
C LEU A 268 -14.23 27.33 15.86
N ARG A 269 -13.58 26.48 15.05
CA ARG A 269 -14.28 25.49 14.22
C ARG A 269 -14.96 24.41 15.05
N LEU A 270 -14.31 23.89 16.08
CA LEU A 270 -14.92 22.97 17.05
C LEU A 270 -16.14 23.59 17.75
N TRP A 271 -16.02 24.84 18.22
CA TRP A 271 -17.13 25.57 18.82
C TRP A 271 -18.27 25.78 17.83
N ALA A 272 -17.97 26.16 16.58
CA ALA A 272 -18.99 26.38 15.55
C ALA A 272 -19.73 25.08 15.22
N ALA A 273 -18.99 23.96 15.10
CA ALA A 273 -19.55 22.63 14.88
C ALA A 273 -20.52 22.21 15.99
N MET A 274 -20.14 22.38 17.27
CA MET A 274 -21.02 22.06 18.41
C MET A 274 -22.20 23.03 18.54
N SER A 275 -22.02 24.29 18.18
CA SER A 275 -23.05 25.33 18.30
C SER A 275 -24.17 25.21 17.27
N ARG A 276 -24.07 24.28 16.32
CA ARG A 276 -25.20 23.87 15.46
C ARG A 276 -26.34 23.27 16.28
N ASN A 277 -26.04 22.70 17.45
CA ASN A 277 -27.07 22.25 18.39
C ASN A 277 -27.54 23.41 19.28
N GLU A 278 -28.83 23.73 19.21
CA GLU A 278 -29.48 24.79 20.00
C GLU A 278 -29.39 24.59 21.52
N GLN A 279 -29.25 23.35 21.95
CA GLN A 279 -29.12 23.02 23.37
C GLN A 279 -27.73 23.38 23.92
N ILE A 280 -26.70 23.48 23.07
CA ILE A 280 -25.33 23.81 23.51
C ILE A 280 -25.14 25.33 23.61
N THR A 281 -25.53 26.06 22.56
CA THR A 281 -25.29 27.50 22.46
C THR A 281 -26.57 28.26 22.17
N SER A 282 -26.83 29.32 22.96
CA SER A 282 -28.04 30.14 22.82
C SER A 282 -28.03 30.95 21.52
N ALA A 283 -29.23 31.27 21.02
CA ALA A 283 -29.39 32.09 19.82
C ALA A 283 -28.74 33.48 19.93
N ASP A 284 -28.74 34.09 21.12
CA ASP A 284 -28.11 35.39 21.36
C ASP A 284 -26.58 35.32 21.22
N GLU A 285 -25.96 34.26 21.73
CA GLU A 285 -24.52 34.05 21.61
C GLU A 285 -24.10 33.79 20.16
N VAL A 286 -24.86 32.96 19.43
CA VAL A 286 -24.66 32.73 17.99
C VAL A 286 -24.85 34.02 17.20
N SER A 287 -25.89 34.80 17.50
CA SER A 287 -26.17 36.10 16.86
C SER A 287 -24.99 37.07 17.04
N ALA A 288 -24.52 37.23 18.28
CA ALA A 288 -23.41 38.12 18.60
C ALA A 288 -22.11 37.66 17.90
N PHE A 289 -21.86 36.36 17.84
CA PHE A 289 -20.70 35.81 17.14
C PHE A 289 -20.73 36.10 15.63
N LEU A 290 -21.82 35.74 14.94
CA LEU A 290 -21.91 35.86 13.49
C LEU A 290 -21.84 37.33 13.02
N VAL A 291 -22.42 38.25 13.80
CA VAL A 291 -22.35 39.69 13.53
C VAL A 291 -20.91 40.23 13.72
N ALA A 292 -20.17 39.70 14.69
CA ALA A 292 -18.82 40.16 15.02
C ALA A 292 -17.70 39.60 14.10
N LEU A 293 -17.99 38.66 13.20
CA LEU A 293 -17.00 38.08 12.30
C LEU A 293 -16.38 39.11 11.35
N ASP A 294 -15.07 39.06 11.18
CA ASP A 294 -14.36 39.82 10.14
C ASP A 294 -14.71 39.31 8.72
N GLN A 295 -14.28 40.02 7.67
CA GLN A 295 -14.62 39.65 6.29
C GLN A 295 -13.95 38.36 5.83
N ASP A 296 -12.75 38.06 6.32
CA ASP A 296 -12.02 36.87 5.87
C ASP A 296 -12.72 35.62 6.42
N ARG A 297 -12.93 35.54 7.73
CA ARG A 297 -13.57 34.38 8.38
C ARG A 297 -15.03 34.20 8.00
N PHE A 298 -15.73 35.28 7.62
CA PHE A 298 -17.13 35.19 7.20
C PHE A 298 -17.30 34.53 5.83
N TRP A 299 -16.35 34.74 4.92
CA TRP A 299 -16.40 34.30 3.51
C TRP A 299 -15.47 33.12 3.19
N ASP A 300 -14.48 32.82 4.05
CA ASP A 300 -13.55 31.71 3.88
C ASP A 300 -14.21 30.36 4.19
N VAL A 301 -14.95 29.84 3.19
CA VAL A 301 -15.66 28.55 3.28
C VAL A 301 -14.72 27.34 3.36
N ASP A 302 -13.50 27.47 2.83
CA ASP A 302 -12.49 26.41 2.89
C ASP A 302 -11.81 26.35 4.26
N GLY A 303 -11.50 27.52 4.83
CA GLY A 303 -10.87 27.61 6.14
C GLY A 303 -11.84 27.40 7.31
N PHE A 304 -13.09 27.85 7.18
CA PHE A 304 -14.11 27.83 8.24
C PHE A 304 -15.50 27.33 7.76
N PRO A 305 -15.60 26.12 7.19
CA PRO A 305 -16.87 25.57 6.72
C PRO A 305 -17.91 25.47 7.84
N GLU A 306 -17.50 25.15 9.08
CA GLU A 306 -18.42 24.99 10.22
C GLU A 306 -19.07 26.32 10.65
N ILE A 307 -18.41 27.46 10.44
CA ILE A 307 -19.01 28.79 10.69
C ILE A 307 -20.11 29.05 9.67
N THR A 308 -19.86 28.67 8.42
CA THR A 308 -20.80 28.84 7.32
C THR A 308 -22.01 27.92 7.48
N GLU A 309 -21.77 26.68 7.92
CA GLU A 309 -22.81 25.72 8.26
C GLU A 309 -23.65 26.19 9.46
N LEU A 310 -22.99 26.65 10.55
CA LEU A 310 -23.66 27.24 11.72
C LEU A 310 -24.59 28.39 11.32
N ARG A 311 -24.11 29.28 10.45
CA ARG A 311 -24.90 30.41 9.94
C ARG A 311 -26.16 29.94 9.23
N ALA A 312 -26.08 28.88 8.42
CA ALA A 312 -27.21 28.36 7.66
C ALA A 312 -28.22 27.64 8.57
N VAL A 313 -27.75 26.69 9.40
CA VAL A 313 -28.61 25.86 10.27
C VAL A 313 -29.30 26.68 11.35
N ARG A 314 -28.60 27.63 11.98
CA ARG A 314 -29.14 28.45 13.09
C ARG A 314 -29.77 29.76 12.62
N PHE A 315 -29.91 30.00 11.31
CA PHE A 315 -30.40 31.29 10.79
C PHE A 315 -31.82 31.62 11.28
N GLY A 316 -32.69 30.61 11.37
CA GLY A 316 -34.06 30.79 11.85
C GLY A 316 -34.15 31.19 13.32
N ASP A 317 -33.19 30.74 14.14
CA ASP A 317 -33.22 30.91 15.59
C ASP A 317 -32.66 32.26 16.06
N ILE A 318 -31.77 32.86 15.27
CA ILE A 318 -31.12 34.14 15.62
C ILE A 318 -32.09 35.31 15.52
N ASN A 319 -31.81 36.39 16.26
CA ASN A 319 -32.72 37.53 16.31
C ASN A 319 -32.85 38.23 14.95
N ALA A 320 -34.02 38.83 14.69
CA ALA A 320 -34.34 39.48 13.41
C ALA A 320 -33.37 40.61 13.01
N GLY A 321 -32.72 41.27 13.98
CA GLY A 321 -31.70 42.27 13.73
C GLY A 321 -30.44 41.66 13.11
N ALA A 322 -29.97 40.55 13.68
CA ALA A 322 -28.84 39.78 13.16
C ALA A 322 -29.15 39.17 11.78
N GLN A 323 -30.35 38.61 11.58
CA GLN A 323 -30.78 38.10 10.27
C GLN A 323 -30.68 39.17 9.18
N LYS A 324 -31.24 40.36 9.42
CA LYS A 324 -31.18 41.48 8.48
C LYS A 324 -29.74 41.93 8.20
N PHE A 325 -28.89 41.99 9.23
CA PHE A 325 -27.49 42.36 9.08
C PHE A 325 -26.71 41.34 8.23
N ILE A 326 -26.88 40.05 8.51
CA ILE A 326 -26.21 38.96 7.79
C ILE A 326 -26.66 38.93 6.32
N VAL A 327 -27.97 39.04 6.06
CA VAL A 327 -28.52 39.10 4.69
C VAL A 327 -27.97 40.28 3.92
N ALA A 328 -27.98 41.48 4.50
CA ALA A 328 -27.44 42.67 3.87
C ALA A 328 -25.93 42.52 3.57
N ARG A 329 -25.20 41.85 4.47
CA ARG A 329 -23.77 41.54 4.28
C ARG A 329 -23.56 40.54 3.15
N ILE A 330 -24.35 39.47 3.06
CA ILE A 330 -24.26 38.48 1.98
C ILE A 330 -24.59 39.13 0.63
N GLN A 331 -25.67 39.91 0.54
CA GLN A 331 -26.08 40.59 -0.71
C GLN A 331 -25.03 41.61 -1.21
N LYS A 332 -24.23 42.20 -0.31
CA LYS A 332 -23.11 43.07 -0.69
C LYS A 332 -21.98 42.29 -1.38
N GLY A 333 -21.87 40.99 -1.08
CA GLY A 333 -20.85 40.08 -1.57
C GLY A 333 -19.48 40.27 -0.90
N PRO A 334 -18.56 39.31 -1.09
CA PRO A 334 -17.21 39.35 -0.54
C PRO A 334 -16.41 40.58 -1.01
N PRO A 335 -15.39 41.02 -0.26
CA PRO A 335 -14.51 42.13 -0.64
C PRO A 335 -13.76 41.93 -1.97
N ARG A 336 -13.47 43.01 -2.71
CA ARG A 336 -12.77 42.95 -4.03
C ARG A 336 -11.32 42.47 -3.92
N ASP A 337 -10.67 42.67 -2.78
CA ASP A 337 -9.29 42.30 -2.49
C ASP A 337 -9.09 40.79 -2.29
N HIS A 338 -10.17 40.00 -2.21
CA HIS A 338 -10.11 38.53 -2.29
C HIS A 338 -9.65 38.03 -3.66
N TRP A 339 -9.74 38.88 -4.70
CA TRP A 339 -9.26 38.57 -6.04
C TRP A 339 -8.00 39.36 -6.41
N PRO A 340 -7.04 38.75 -7.12
CA PRO A 340 -5.90 39.47 -7.70
C PRO A 340 -6.33 40.70 -8.52
N LYS A 341 -5.50 41.74 -8.51
CA LYS A 341 -5.77 43.00 -9.23
C LYS A 341 -5.87 42.84 -10.75
N LYS A 342 -5.37 41.73 -11.31
CA LYS A 342 -5.27 41.47 -12.75
C LYS A 342 -6.52 40.81 -13.36
N ILE A 343 -7.46 40.34 -12.55
CA ILE A 343 -8.70 39.70 -13.02
C ILE A 343 -9.69 40.77 -13.49
N ASP A 344 -10.39 40.49 -14.59
CA ASP A 344 -11.41 41.36 -15.17
C ASP A 344 -12.46 41.77 -14.11
N PRO A 345 -12.75 43.07 -13.95
CA PRO A 345 -13.82 43.55 -13.07
C PRO A 345 -15.19 42.89 -13.31
N ALA A 346 -15.52 42.50 -14.55
CA ALA A 346 -16.79 41.83 -14.87
C ALA A 346 -16.83 40.41 -14.28
N ASP A 347 -15.76 39.64 -14.43
CA ASP A 347 -15.64 38.29 -13.86
C ASP A 347 -15.70 38.34 -12.34
N VAL A 348 -15.03 39.31 -11.72
CA VAL A 348 -15.11 39.50 -10.26
C VAL A 348 -16.53 39.88 -9.83
N LYS A 349 -17.24 40.71 -10.59
CA LYS A 349 -18.64 41.03 -10.29
C LYS A 349 -19.52 39.79 -10.35
N ASN A 350 -19.32 38.94 -11.36
CA ASN A 350 -20.05 37.68 -11.50
C ASN A 350 -19.73 36.70 -10.36
N ALA A 351 -18.46 36.53 -10.00
CA ALA A 351 -18.04 35.66 -8.89
C ALA A 351 -18.60 36.13 -7.54
N ARG A 352 -18.62 37.45 -7.29
CA ARG A 352 -19.24 38.03 -6.08
C ARG A 352 -20.73 37.73 -6.02
N LEU A 353 -21.42 37.83 -7.15
CA LEU A 353 -22.84 37.52 -7.25
C LEU A 353 -23.11 36.04 -7.03
N TYR A 354 -22.31 35.16 -7.63
CA TYR A 354 -22.37 33.71 -7.45
C TYR A 354 -22.19 33.32 -5.98
N TRP A 355 -21.19 33.87 -5.27
CA TRP A 355 -20.99 33.58 -3.84
C TRP A 355 -22.15 34.12 -2.99
N SER A 356 -22.64 35.33 -3.26
CA SER A 356 -23.82 35.86 -2.57
C SER A 356 -25.06 34.98 -2.75
N PHE A 357 -25.29 34.48 -3.97
CA PHE A 357 -26.37 33.56 -4.28
C PHE A 357 -26.22 32.25 -3.50
N ARG A 358 -25.04 31.61 -3.61
CA ARG A 358 -24.72 30.35 -2.92
C ARG A 358 -24.96 30.43 -1.42
N GLU A 359 -24.50 31.51 -0.77
CA GLU A 359 -24.64 31.66 0.69
C GLU A 359 -26.09 31.91 1.14
N LEU A 360 -26.90 32.67 0.38
CA LEU A 360 -28.33 32.82 0.68
C LEU A 360 -29.10 31.52 0.43
N ARG A 361 -28.79 30.83 -0.67
CA ARG A 361 -29.39 29.53 -0.98
C ARG A 361 -29.04 28.49 0.08
N ARG A 362 -27.80 28.47 0.57
CA ARG A 362 -27.38 27.61 1.68
C ARG A 362 -28.24 27.85 2.95
N ILE A 363 -28.60 29.10 3.24
CA ILE A 363 -29.52 29.40 4.37
C ILE A 363 -30.90 28.77 4.14
N GLU A 364 -31.47 28.87 2.93
CA GLU A 364 -32.76 28.21 2.63
C GLU A 364 -32.67 26.68 2.74
N VAL A 365 -31.62 26.07 2.16
CA VAL A 365 -31.38 24.62 2.21
C VAL A 365 -31.17 24.15 3.66
N GLY A 366 -30.52 24.96 4.49
CA GLY A 366 -30.34 24.73 5.92
C GLY A 366 -31.61 24.91 6.77
N GLY A 367 -32.76 25.22 6.15
CA GLY A 367 -34.06 25.39 6.84
C GLY A 367 -34.33 26.81 7.35
N GLY A 368 -33.46 27.78 7.06
CA GLY A 368 -33.63 29.17 7.48
C GLY A 368 -34.63 29.93 6.60
N ALA A 369 -35.61 30.57 7.24
CA ALA A 369 -36.54 31.46 6.54
C ALA A 369 -35.88 32.82 6.21
N LEU A 370 -35.63 33.08 4.92
CA LEU A 370 -35.12 34.36 4.47
C LEU A 370 -36.19 35.46 4.56
N PRO A 371 -35.81 36.72 4.90
CA PRO A 371 -36.71 37.86 4.77
C PRO A 371 -37.22 38.04 3.33
N ASP A 372 -38.47 38.47 3.15
CA ASP A 372 -39.13 38.57 1.84
C ASP A 372 -38.29 39.27 0.76
N GLY A 373 -37.62 40.37 1.12
CA GLY A 373 -36.78 41.12 0.18
C GLY A 373 -35.52 40.35 -0.26
N ALA A 374 -34.98 39.47 0.59
CA ALA A 374 -33.85 38.63 0.26
C ALA A 374 -34.27 37.44 -0.60
N LYS A 375 -35.43 36.86 -0.30
CA LYS A 375 -36.03 35.78 -1.10
C LYS A 375 -36.35 36.25 -2.51
N ALA A 376 -37.02 37.40 -2.65
CA ALA A 376 -37.29 38.00 -3.95
C ALA A 376 -36.00 38.28 -4.75
N TRP A 377 -34.91 38.69 -4.07
CA TRP A 377 -33.61 38.87 -4.69
C TRP A 377 -33.01 37.53 -5.17
N LEU A 378 -33.09 36.48 -4.35
CA LEU A 378 -32.60 35.14 -4.70
C LEU A 378 -33.37 34.54 -5.89
N ASP A 379 -34.70 34.60 -5.86
CA ASP A 379 -35.58 34.12 -6.92
C ASP A 379 -35.27 34.82 -8.25
N ALA A 380 -35.02 36.14 -8.23
CA ALA A 380 -34.69 36.92 -9.41
C ALA A 380 -33.34 36.53 -10.07
N GLN A 381 -32.41 35.93 -9.31
CA GLN A 381 -31.10 35.50 -9.81
C GLN A 381 -31.03 34.00 -10.09
N SER A 382 -32.08 33.23 -9.76
CA SER A 382 -32.06 31.75 -9.82
C SER A 382 -31.83 31.19 -11.22
N ALA A 383 -32.33 31.87 -12.26
CA ALA A 383 -32.12 31.45 -13.65
C ALA A 383 -30.65 31.57 -14.12
N GLN A 384 -29.86 32.45 -13.48
CA GLN A 384 -28.46 32.67 -13.85
C GLN A 384 -27.52 31.60 -13.28
N PHE A 385 -27.89 30.99 -12.15
CA PHE A 385 -27.08 29.97 -11.44
C PHE A 385 -27.91 28.72 -11.19
N ALA A 386 -28.46 28.14 -12.26
CA ALA A 386 -29.33 26.98 -12.19
C ALA A 386 -28.63 25.76 -11.56
N GLU A 387 -27.31 25.67 -11.67
CA GLU A 387 -26.48 24.64 -11.05
C GLU A 387 -26.57 24.63 -9.51
N LEU A 388 -26.91 25.75 -8.88
CA LEU A 388 -27.08 25.86 -7.44
C LEU A 388 -28.52 25.56 -6.97
N ALA A 389 -29.43 25.16 -7.86
CA ALA A 389 -30.82 24.85 -7.49
C ALA A 389 -30.91 23.60 -6.60
N GLU A 390 -30.12 22.56 -6.93
CA GLU A 390 -30.05 21.27 -6.24
C GLU A 390 -28.88 21.16 -5.24
N MET A 391 -28.25 22.29 -4.88
CA MET A 391 -27.11 22.30 -3.97
C MET A 391 -27.46 21.75 -2.58
N THR A 392 -26.50 21.09 -1.94
CA THR A 392 -26.56 20.73 -0.52
C THR A 392 -25.97 21.83 0.35
N ILE A 393 -26.06 21.68 1.67
CA ILE A 393 -25.43 22.64 2.60
C ILE A 393 -23.91 22.67 2.47
N ASP A 394 -23.31 21.57 1.99
CA ASP A 394 -21.86 21.37 1.88
C ASP A 394 -21.27 21.88 0.56
N GLU A 395 -22.10 22.34 -0.38
CA GLU A 395 -21.69 22.81 -1.71
C GLU A 395 -20.52 23.81 -1.66
N GLY A 396 -19.41 23.50 -2.33
CA GLY A 396 -18.20 24.33 -2.34
C GLY A 396 -17.37 24.30 -1.06
N PHE A 397 -17.64 23.35 -0.15
CA PHE A 397 -16.64 22.92 0.83
C PHE A 397 -15.65 21.96 0.16
N SER A 398 -14.49 21.74 0.79
CA SER A 398 -13.52 20.77 0.29
C SER A 398 -14.06 19.34 0.42
N GLU A 399 -14.17 18.65 -0.70
CA GLU A 399 -14.64 17.25 -0.81
C GLU A 399 -13.48 16.23 -0.66
N GLU A 400 -13.83 14.94 -0.62
CA GLU A 400 -12.85 13.85 -0.66
C GLU A 400 -11.97 13.94 -1.92
N VAL A 401 -10.70 13.56 -1.78
CA VAL A 401 -9.79 13.44 -2.94
C VAL A 401 -10.25 12.27 -3.82
N THR A 402 -11.06 12.58 -4.83
CA THR A 402 -11.44 11.61 -5.86
C THR A 402 -10.36 11.56 -6.94
N VAL A 403 -9.76 10.39 -7.14
CA VAL A 403 -8.90 10.15 -8.30
C VAL A 403 -9.81 9.94 -9.51
N THR A 404 -10.18 11.04 -10.15
CA THR A 404 -10.89 11.00 -11.42
C THR A 404 -9.90 10.77 -12.56
N ARG A 405 -10.17 9.77 -13.40
CA ARG A 405 -9.42 9.59 -14.65
C ARG A 405 -9.73 10.81 -15.52
N ARG A 406 -8.73 11.67 -15.77
CA ARG A 406 -8.88 12.82 -16.66
C ARG A 406 -9.43 12.32 -18.01
N GLU A 407 -10.54 12.88 -18.46
CA GLU A 407 -11.05 12.60 -19.81
C GLU A 407 -9.99 13.04 -20.82
N ALA A 408 -9.59 12.11 -21.69
CA ALA A 408 -8.65 12.42 -22.75
C ALA A 408 -9.20 13.57 -23.61
N LYS A 409 -8.36 14.57 -23.93
CA LYS A 409 -8.68 15.70 -24.81
C LYS A 409 -7.87 15.59 -26.11
N PRO A 410 -8.15 14.58 -26.95
CA PRO A 410 -7.46 14.38 -28.22
C PRO A 410 -7.69 15.57 -29.16
N ASP A 411 -6.67 15.90 -29.95
CA ASP A 411 -6.76 17.00 -30.90
C ASP A 411 -7.46 16.52 -32.18
N THR A 412 -8.70 16.99 -32.40
CA THR A 412 -9.53 16.58 -33.54
C THR A 412 -8.97 17.03 -34.90
N LYS A 413 -7.94 17.89 -34.92
CA LYS A 413 -7.30 18.30 -36.18
C LYS A 413 -6.68 17.13 -36.95
N PHE A 414 -6.33 16.03 -36.27
CA PHE A 414 -5.73 14.86 -36.92
C PHE A 414 -6.76 14.04 -37.71
N ASP A 415 -8.05 14.19 -37.41
CA ASP A 415 -9.14 13.48 -38.11
C ASP A 415 -9.34 13.98 -39.55
N THR A 416 -8.97 15.23 -39.83
CA THR A 416 -9.13 15.84 -41.17
C THR A 416 -7.92 15.63 -42.08
N LEU A 417 -6.79 15.18 -41.54
CA LEU A 417 -5.57 14.88 -42.28
C LEU A 417 -5.54 13.40 -42.69
N SER A 418 -4.75 13.02 -43.70
CA SER A 418 -4.50 11.61 -44.08
C SER A 418 -3.12 11.43 -44.74
N GLY A 419 -2.63 10.19 -44.76
CA GLY A 419 -1.35 9.82 -45.35
C GLY A 419 -0.16 10.56 -44.70
N VAL A 420 0.82 10.93 -45.53
CA VAL A 420 2.05 11.61 -45.11
C VAL A 420 1.78 12.93 -44.35
N GLU A 421 0.68 13.64 -44.68
CA GLU A 421 0.33 14.89 -44.00
C GLU A 421 -0.05 14.68 -42.54
N ARG A 422 -0.80 13.61 -42.24
CA ARG A 422 -1.14 13.24 -40.86
C ARG A 422 0.11 12.82 -40.08
N LEU A 423 0.95 11.97 -40.68
CA LEU A 423 2.20 11.50 -40.05
C LEU A 423 3.14 12.66 -39.70
N ARG A 424 3.29 13.64 -40.60
CA ARG A 424 4.11 14.83 -40.36
C ARG A 424 3.55 15.71 -39.24
N ALA A 425 2.24 15.89 -39.19
CA ALA A 425 1.59 16.66 -38.13
C ALA A 425 1.72 15.98 -36.75
N LEU A 426 1.59 14.65 -36.71
CA LEU A 426 1.78 13.85 -35.49
C LEU A 426 3.24 13.88 -35.01
N ASP A 427 4.23 13.68 -35.88
CA ASP A 427 5.65 13.70 -35.48
C ASP A 427 6.08 15.09 -34.96
N ALA A 428 5.58 16.14 -35.60
CA ALA A 428 5.81 17.52 -35.16
C ALA A 428 5.21 17.77 -33.76
N ALA A 429 3.97 17.35 -33.51
CA ALA A 429 3.31 17.50 -32.21
C ALA A 429 4.04 16.71 -31.12
N LEU A 430 4.38 15.45 -31.39
CA LEU A 430 5.14 14.58 -30.49
C LEU A 430 6.57 15.07 -30.22
N GLY A 431 7.11 15.95 -31.06
CA GLY A 431 8.40 16.60 -30.88
C GLY A 431 8.41 17.83 -29.96
N THR A 432 7.25 18.31 -29.51
CA THR A 432 7.17 19.53 -28.68
C THR A 432 7.50 19.23 -27.21
N GLY A 433 8.70 19.59 -26.75
CA GLY A 433 9.20 19.26 -25.40
C GLY A 433 8.72 20.18 -24.26
N ARG A 434 7.45 20.58 -24.21
CA ARG A 434 6.92 21.39 -23.09
C ARG A 434 6.14 20.52 -22.10
N ARG A 435 6.81 19.99 -21.08
CA ARG A 435 6.16 19.47 -19.86
C ARG A 435 5.66 20.65 -19.01
N GLY A 436 4.61 21.32 -19.45
CA GLY A 436 3.85 22.28 -18.65
C GLY A 436 2.66 21.57 -18.00
N TRP A 437 2.23 22.05 -16.84
CA TRP A 437 1.09 21.48 -16.10
C TRP A 437 -0.27 21.64 -16.82
N ASP A 438 -0.36 22.44 -17.88
CA ASP A 438 -1.56 22.58 -18.70
C ASP A 438 -1.26 22.62 -20.21
N ASP A 439 -2.00 21.78 -20.94
CA ASP A 439 -2.18 21.74 -22.40
C ASP A 439 -0.94 21.38 -23.25
N ASP A 440 -0.47 20.12 -23.17
CA ASP A 440 0.65 19.59 -23.96
C ASP A 440 0.20 19.03 -25.34
N PRO A 441 0.67 19.60 -26.48
CA PRO A 441 0.38 19.07 -27.82
C PRO A 441 0.83 17.62 -28.03
N ALA A 442 1.90 17.17 -27.36
CA ALA A 442 2.38 15.80 -27.45
C ALA A 442 1.42 14.83 -26.73
N GLU A 443 0.83 15.25 -25.60
CA GLU A 443 -0.18 14.49 -24.87
C GLU A 443 -1.45 14.32 -25.72
N ARG A 444 -1.99 15.40 -26.29
CA ARG A 444 -3.18 15.33 -27.16
C ARG A 444 -2.97 14.48 -28.42
N ALA A 445 -1.78 14.53 -29.01
CA ALA A 445 -1.42 13.65 -30.15
C ALA A 445 -1.36 12.18 -29.72
N ASN A 446 -0.78 11.89 -28.56
CA ASN A 446 -0.75 10.54 -28.00
C ASN A 446 -2.16 10.03 -27.63
N GLU A 447 -2.99 10.87 -27.03
CA GLU A 447 -4.39 10.56 -26.74
C GLU A 447 -5.18 10.26 -28.01
N TRP A 448 -4.99 11.02 -29.08
CA TRP A 448 -5.64 10.78 -30.38
C TRP A 448 -5.23 9.43 -30.98
N ILE A 449 -3.93 9.07 -30.96
CA ILE A 449 -3.45 7.77 -31.44
C ILE A 449 -4.07 6.61 -30.64
N ASN A 450 -4.27 6.79 -29.33
CA ASN A 450 -4.84 5.77 -28.44
C ASN A 450 -6.37 5.62 -28.54
N GLN A 451 -7.07 6.51 -29.26
CA GLN A 451 -8.51 6.33 -29.49
C GLN A 451 -8.78 5.12 -30.37
N GLN A 452 -9.92 4.46 -30.12
CA GLN A 452 -10.33 3.27 -30.83
C GLN A 452 -10.43 3.53 -32.35
N GLY A 453 -9.70 2.73 -33.14
CA GLY A 453 -9.67 2.80 -34.60
C GLY A 453 -8.66 3.80 -35.20
N ASN A 454 -8.09 4.72 -34.40
CA ASN A 454 -7.10 5.66 -34.93
C ASN A 454 -5.72 5.03 -35.17
N ALA A 455 -5.37 3.98 -34.43
CA ALA A 455 -4.18 3.18 -34.72
C ALA A 455 -4.25 2.57 -36.14
N ASP A 456 -5.40 2.02 -36.54
CA ASP A 456 -5.62 1.47 -37.89
C ASP A 456 -5.46 2.57 -38.97
N LYS A 457 -5.95 3.79 -38.68
CA LYS A 457 -5.76 4.94 -39.58
C LYS A 457 -4.29 5.31 -39.74
N VAL A 458 -3.49 5.25 -38.68
CA VAL A 458 -2.03 5.49 -38.72
C VAL A 458 -1.32 4.37 -39.47
N LEU A 459 -1.76 3.11 -39.32
CA LEU A 459 -1.25 1.98 -40.10
C LEU A 459 -1.46 2.20 -41.60
N ALA A 460 -2.70 2.55 -42.01
CA ALA A 460 -3.00 2.89 -43.39
C ALA A 460 -2.14 4.06 -43.90
N ASP A 461 -1.89 5.07 -43.07
CA ASP A 461 -1.00 6.18 -43.46
C ASP A 461 0.45 5.71 -43.69
N PHE A 462 0.98 4.80 -42.86
CA PHE A 462 2.31 4.23 -43.08
C PHE A 462 2.39 3.43 -44.39
N GLU A 463 1.34 2.69 -44.76
CA GLU A 463 1.28 1.94 -46.02
C GLU A 463 1.32 2.85 -47.26
N THR A 464 0.88 4.12 -47.14
CA THR A 464 1.00 5.10 -48.24
C THR A 464 2.42 5.64 -48.43
N THR A 465 3.34 5.36 -47.50
CA THR A 465 4.73 5.81 -47.61
C THR A 465 5.58 4.79 -48.38
N ASN A 466 6.51 5.28 -49.21
CA ASN A 466 7.39 4.41 -50.00
C ASN A 466 8.57 3.82 -49.19
N ASN A 467 8.69 4.15 -47.90
CA ASN A 467 9.79 3.76 -47.00
C ASN A 467 9.30 3.20 -45.66
N GLY A 468 8.04 2.76 -45.57
CA GLY A 468 7.47 2.22 -44.33
C GLY A 468 7.37 3.21 -43.16
N GLY A 469 7.47 4.52 -43.42
CA GLY A 469 7.40 5.56 -42.40
C GLY A 469 8.72 5.85 -41.69
N ASP A 470 9.86 5.56 -42.34
CA ASP A 470 11.20 5.78 -41.80
C ASP A 470 11.44 7.22 -41.32
N ASP A 471 10.79 8.20 -41.94
CA ASP A 471 10.90 9.61 -41.56
C ASP A 471 10.16 9.98 -40.25
N PHE A 472 9.37 9.07 -39.66
CA PHE A 472 8.44 9.35 -38.56
C PHE A 472 8.65 8.45 -37.31
N PRO A 473 9.86 8.39 -36.73
CA PRO A 473 10.16 7.48 -35.62
C PRO A 473 9.36 7.77 -34.33
N LYS A 474 8.94 9.01 -34.07
CA LYS A 474 8.15 9.30 -32.85
C LYS A 474 6.72 8.77 -32.97
N VAL A 475 6.16 8.83 -34.18
CA VAL A 475 4.84 8.26 -34.48
C VAL A 475 4.91 6.75 -34.34
N TRP A 476 5.93 6.08 -34.91
CA TRP A 476 6.19 4.66 -34.70
C TRP A 476 6.30 4.29 -33.22
N ASN A 477 7.01 5.11 -32.43
CA ASN A 477 7.16 4.88 -31.00
C ASN A 477 5.81 4.90 -30.27
N ARG A 478 4.87 5.79 -30.61
CA ARG A 478 3.54 5.84 -29.97
C ARG A 478 2.58 4.81 -30.53
N PHE A 479 2.59 4.61 -31.84
CA PHE A 479 1.79 3.60 -32.54
C PHE A 479 1.97 2.22 -31.90
N GLY A 480 3.22 1.82 -31.61
CA GLY A 480 3.48 0.50 -31.06
C GLY A 480 2.88 0.21 -29.68
N TRP A 481 2.53 1.24 -28.90
CA TRP A 481 1.81 1.07 -27.63
C TRP A 481 0.29 1.02 -27.79
N ALA A 482 -0.23 1.76 -28.76
CA ALA A 482 -1.66 1.92 -29.04
C ALA A 482 -2.23 0.75 -29.85
N HIS A 483 -1.48 0.25 -30.83
CA HIS A 483 -1.92 -0.81 -31.74
C HIS A 483 -1.81 -2.19 -31.09
N ARG A 484 -2.94 -2.75 -30.65
CA ARG A 484 -3.02 -4.04 -29.94
C ARG A 484 -4.09 -4.94 -30.57
N PRO A 485 -3.90 -6.27 -30.53
CA PRO A 485 -4.92 -7.19 -31.02
C PRO A 485 -6.20 -7.03 -30.20
N ARG A 486 -7.35 -6.87 -30.89
CA ARG A 486 -8.65 -6.71 -30.24
C ARG A 486 -9.08 -8.05 -29.63
N GLN A 487 -9.18 -8.13 -28.31
CA GLN A 487 -9.79 -9.28 -27.63
C GLN A 487 -11.32 -9.19 -27.75
N GLN A 488 -11.88 -9.58 -28.89
CA GLN A 488 -13.29 -9.95 -29.00
C GLN A 488 -13.40 -11.45 -29.32
N ASP A 489 -14.56 -12.02 -29.02
CA ASP A 489 -14.79 -13.46 -28.80
C ASP A 489 -14.11 -14.43 -29.77
N ARG A 490 -13.49 -15.46 -29.18
CA ARG A 490 -12.73 -16.56 -29.80
C ARG A 490 -13.42 -17.19 -31.02
N GLN A 491 -13.14 -16.69 -32.22
CA GLN A 491 -13.50 -17.37 -33.47
C GLN A 491 -12.27 -17.56 -34.36
N ALA A 492 -12.09 -18.78 -34.89
CA ALA A 492 -10.94 -19.16 -35.72
C ALA A 492 -10.79 -18.34 -37.02
N ALA A 493 -11.88 -17.70 -37.49
CA ALA A 493 -11.84 -16.80 -38.65
C ALA A 493 -11.08 -15.48 -38.38
N GLN A 494 -11.00 -15.04 -37.11
CA GLN A 494 -10.31 -13.80 -36.73
C GLN A 494 -8.80 -13.98 -36.59
N ASP A 495 -8.32 -15.21 -36.34
CA ASP A 495 -6.88 -15.51 -36.25
C ASP A 495 -6.15 -15.33 -37.59
N GLY A 496 -6.86 -15.50 -38.71
CA GLY A 496 -6.34 -15.24 -40.06
C GLY A 496 -6.14 -13.74 -40.33
N ASP A 497 -7.17 -12.94 -40.05
CA ASP A 497 -7.17 -11.48 -40.23
C ASP A 497 -6.09 -10.79 -39.37
N LEU A 498 -5.98 -11.18 -38.10
CA LEU A 498 -4.91 -10.72 -37.20
C LEU A 498 -3.50 -11.15 -37.69
N GLY A 499 -3.40 -12.27 -38.41
CA GLY A 499 -2.16 -12.73 -39.04
C GLY A 499 -1.76 -11.87 -40.23
N GLU A 500 -2.72 -11.49 -41.08
CA GLU A 500 -2.50 -10.59 -42.21
C GLU A 500 -2.10 -9.19 -41.74
N GLU A 501 -2.80 -8.63 -40.75
CA GLU A 501 -2.50 -7.33 -40.14
C GLU A 501 -1.08 -7.30 -39.52
N ALA A 502 -0.72 -8.34 -38.76
CA ALA A 502 0.64 -8.48 -38.24
C ALA A 502 1.67 -8.59 -39.37
N GLY A 503 1.32 -9.23 -40.48
CA GLY A 503 2.13 -9.32 -41.70
C GLY A 503 2.39 -7.97 -42.34
N SER A 504 1.37 -7.13 -42.49
CA SER A 504 1.49 -5.77 -43.02
C SER A 504 2.44 -4.92 -42.18
N VAL A 505 2.29 -4.92 -40.85
CA VAL A 505 3.17 -4.15 -39.96
C VAL A 505 4.61 -4.66 -40.02
N LEU A 506 4.84 -5.98 -40.03
CA LEU A 506 6.20 -6.52 -40.19
C LEU A 506 6.79 -6.16 -41.56
N GLY A 507 5.97 -6.13 -42.62
CA GLY A 507 6.38 -5.66 -43.95
C GLY A 507 6.90 -4.22 -43.92
N LEU A 508 6.21 -3.32 -43.20
CA LEU A 508 6.64 -1.93 -43.01
C LEU A 508 7.91 -1.83 -42.16
N LEU A 509 7.97 -2.54 -41.03
CA LEU A 509 9.14 -2.57 -40.15
C LEU A 509 10.40 -3.06 -40.89
N SER A 510 10.26 -3.96 -41.87
CA SER A 510 11.40 -4.45 -42.65
C SER A 510 12.08 -3.37 -43.50
N GLN A 511 11.36 -2.29 -43.84
CA GLN A 511 11.84 -1.18 -44.66
C GLN A 511 12.53 -0.07 -43.85
N LEU A 512 12.35 -0.05 -42.53
CA LEU A 512 12.91 0.99 -41.66
C LEU A 512 14.44 0.91 -41.55
N SER A 513 15.08 2.07 -41.40
CA SER A 513 16.50 2.20 -41.12
C SER A 513 16.82 1.92 -39.65
N ASP A 514 18.09 1.60 -39.35
CA ASP A 514 18.53 1.33 -37.98
C ASP A 514 18.46 2.59 -37.08
N ALA A 515 18.53 3.79 -37.68
CA ALA A 515 18.36 5.06 -36.98
C ALA A 515 16.91 5.23 -36.47
N SER A 516 15.93 4.86 -37.29
CA SER A 516 14.51 4.91 -36.91
C SER A 516 14.16 3.84 -35.89
N PHE A 517 14.73 2.63 -36.02
CA PHE A 517 14.62 1.60 -34.98
C PHE A 517 15.17 2.08 -33.63
N SER A 518 16.31 2.76 -33.62
CA SER A 518 16.90 3.29 -32.38
C SER A 518 15.99 4.33 -31.72
N ASN A 519 15.40 5.24 -32.50
CA ASN A 519 14.51 6.29 -31.98
C ASN A 519 13.12 5.77 -31.55
N ALA A 520 12.64 4.67 -32.14
CA ALA A 520 11.32 4.10 -31.90
C ALA A 520 11.33 2.77 -31.12
N ILE A 521 12.48 2.39 -30.57
CA ILE A 521 12.76 1.06 -30.03
C ILE A 521 11.74 0.62 -28.97
N GLU A 522 11.30 1.52 -28.10
CA GLU A 522 10.41 1.19 -26.99
C GLU A 522 9.00 0.79 -27.47
N GLY A 523 8.46 1.56 -28.42
CA GLY A 523 7.18 1.31 -29.07
C GLY A 523 7.21 0.08 -29.96
N ILE A 524 8.24 -0.08 -30.79
CA ILE A 524 8.38 -1.24 -31.67
C ILE A 524 8.49 -2.53 -30.85
N CYS A 525 9.28 -2.55 -29.77
CA CYS A 525 9.34 -3.70 -28.87
C CYS A 525 8.03 -3.93 -28.12
N ALA A 526 7.28 -2.87 -27.77
CA ALA A 526 5.95 -3.00 -27.15
C ALA A 526 4.95 -3.66 -28.11
N TRP A 527 4.97 -3.26 -29.38
CA TRP A 527 4.14 -3.83 -30.43
C TRP A 527 4.45 -5.30 -30.63
N LEU A 528 5.73 -5.66 -30.81
CA LEU A 528 6.13 -7.05 -31.00
C LEU A 528 5.75 -7.92 -29.81
N ASP A 529 5.87 -7.45 -28.56
CA ASP A 529 5.45 -8.22 -27.39
C ASP A 529 3.92 -8.37 -27.28
N ALA A 530 3.15 -7.36 -27.68
CA ALA A 530 1.68 -7.45 -27.73
C ALA A 530 1.20 -8.41 -28.84
N TRP A 531 1.85 -8.41 -30.00
CA TRP A 531 1.50 -9.21 -31.17
C TRP A 531 2.26 -10.54 -31.28
N LYS A 532 3.09 -10.88 -30.29
CA LYS A 532 4.03 -12.02 -30.32
C LYS A 532 3.42 -13.35 -30.75
N LYS A 533 2.16 -13.64 -30.39
CA LYS A 533 1.48 -14.90 -30.75
C LYS A 533 1.23 -15.06 -32.26
N HIS A 534 1.01 -13.95 -32.96
CA HIS A 534 0.76 -13.92 -34.40
C HIS A 534 2.06 -13.64 -35.15
N ALA A 535 2.85 -12.67 -34.69
CA ALA A 535 4.09 -12.26 -35.33
C ALA A 535 5.09 -13.41 -35.51
N VAL A 536 5.33 -14.25 -34.49
CA VAL A 536 6.34 -15.33 -34.56
C VAL A 536 6.02 -16.42 -35.59
N LYS A 537 4.78 -16.50 -36.09
CA LYS A 537 4.38 -17.43 -37.15
C LYS A 537 4.74 -16.96 -38.55
N LEU A 538 5.12 -15.69 -38.70
CA LEU A 538 5.39 -15.03 -39.98
C LEU A 538 6.89 -15.04 -40.31
N PRO A 539 7.27 -15.19 -41.60
CA PRO A 539 8.66 -15.33 -42.00
C PRO A 539 9.52 -14.08 -41.73
N LEU A 540 8.91 -12.90 -41.67
CA LEU A 540 9.61 -11.63 -41.42
C LEU A 540 9.99 -11.41 -39.94
N ALA A 541 9.43 -12.19 -39.01
CA ALA A 541 9.62 -11.95 -37.58
C ALA A 541 11.06 -12.15 -37.11
N LEU A 542 11.74 -13.23 -37.54
CA LEU A 542 13.13 -13.49 -37.16
C LEU A 542 14.09 -12.42 -37.71
N PRO A 543 14.08 -12.07 -39.02
CA PRO A 543 14.94 -11.01 -39.53
C PRO A 543 14.79 -9.67 -38.79
N ILE A 544 13.56 -9.27 -38.48
CA ILE A 544 13.29 -8.03 -37.73
C ILE A 544 13.78 -8.14 -36.30
N TRP A 545 13.51 -9.26 -35.63
CA TRP A 545 13.97 -9.50 -34.27
C TRP A 545 15.51 -9.46 -34.18
N LEU A 546 16.23 -10.06 -35.14
CA LEU A 546 17.70 -10.04 -35.21
C LEU A 546 18.27 -8.63 -35.37
N ARG A 547 17.59 -7.75 -36.11
CA ARG A 547 17.97 -6.32 -36.25
C ARG A 547 17.70 -5.53 -34.97
N LEU A 548 16.58 -5.80 -34.30
CA LEU A 548 16.16 -5.05 -33.09
C LEU A 548 16.94 -5.44 -31.84
N TRP A 549 17.33 -6.70 -31.68
CA TRP A 549 18.00 -7.18 -30.48
C TRP A 549 19.26 -6.38 -30.08
N PRO A 550 20.25 -6.12 -30.96
CA PRO A 550 21.44 -5.36 -30.57
C PRO A 550 21.11 -3.93 -30.12
N ILE A 551 20.15 -3.27 -30.79
CA ILE A 551 19.68 -1.92 -30.43
C ILE A 551 18.98 -1.94 -29.06
N ALA A 552 18.12 -2.94 -28.83
CA ALA A 552 17.43 -3.12 -27.57
C ALA A 552 18.39 -3.41 -26.41
N VAL A 553 19.46 -4.17 -26.65
CA VAL A 553 20.55 -4.45 -25.70
C VAL A 553 21.28 -3.15 -25.33
N GLU A 554 21.68 -2.36 -26.33
CA GLU A 554 22.36 -1.09 -26.12
C GLU A 554 21.50 -0.13 -25.28
N VAL A 555 20.24 0.10 -25.68
CA VAL A 555 19.33 1.01 -24.99
C VAL A 555 19.02 0.52 -23.56
N THR A 556 18.87 -0.79 -23.36
CA THR A 556 18.64 -1.35 -22.03
C THR A 556 19.87 -1.23 -21.13
N ASN A 557 21.08 -1.36 -21.69
CA ASN A 557 22.33 -1.22 -20.95
C ASN A 557 22.66 0.25 -20.63
N LEU A 558 22.30 1.19 -21.50
CA LEU A 558 22.52 2.63 -21.31
C LEU A 558 21.57 3.27 -20.31
N ARG A 559 20.44 2.63 -19.97
CA ARG A 559 19.53 3.13 -18.94
C ARG A 559 20.27 3.19 -17.59
N PRO A 560 20.48 4.38 -17.00
CA PRO A 560 21.08 4.48 -15.68
C PRO A 560 20.24 3.68 -14.67
N GLU A 561 20.86 3.21 -13.59
CA GLU A 561 20.10 2.90 -12.38
C GLU A 561 19.26 4.14 -12.07
N ARG A 562 17.95 4.07 -12.31
CA ARG A 562 17.03 5.09 -11.86
C ARG A 562 17.08 5.09 -10.33
N THR A 563 18.01 5.84 -9.76
CA THR A 563 17.69 6.61 -8.57
C THR A 563 16.60 7.57 -9.00
N GLU A 564 15.36 7.20 -8.69
CA GLU A 564 14.22 8.11 -8.52
C GLU A 564 13.86 8.98 -9.75
N ASP A 565 12.86 8.53 -10.52
CA ASP A 565 11.86 9.42 -11.15
C ASP A 565 10.51 8.96 -10.56
N GLU A 566 9.96 9.60 -9.51
CA GLU A 566 9.07 10.78 -9.56
C GLU A 566 7.95 10.67 -10.62
N ASP A 567 6.83 10.06 -10.26
CA ASP A 567 5.60 10.77 -9.83
C ASP A 567 4.37 9.84 -9.82
N LEU A 568 3.50 10.08 -8.82
CA LEU A 568 2.16 9.52 -8.57
C LEU A 568 2.03 8.40 -7.50
N SER A 569 1.66 8.88 -6.32
CA SER A 569 0.87 8.25 -5.24
C SER A 569 1.54 7.29 -4.22
N VAL A 570 1.63 7.80 -2.99
CA VAL A 570 1.19 7.19 -1.72
C VAL A 570 1.90 5.90 -1.25
N PHE A 571 2.74 6.07 -0.20
CA PHE A 571 3.40 5.07 0.67
C PHE A 571 4.17 3.93 -0.01
N ARG A 572 5.51 4.00 -0.05
CA ARG A 572 6.34 2.80 -0.30
C ARG A 572 7.49 2.68 0.70
N ASN A 573 7.58 1.47 1.26
CA ASN A 573 8.61 1.01 2.20
C ASN A 573 9.89 0.70 1.42
N ASP A 574 10.99 1.40 1.72
CA ASP A 574 12.27 1.37 0.98
C ASP A 574 12.96 -0.01 0.81
N GLU A 575 12.52 -1.08 1.47
CA GLU A 575 13.04 -2.44 1.23
C GLU A 575 12.24 -3.24 0.17
N ARG A 576 11.04 -2.77 -0.21
CA ARG A 576 10.23 -3.35 -1.30
C ARG A 576 10.65 -2.88 -2.70
N ASP A 577 11.36 -1.76 -2.80
CA ASP A 577 11.56 -1.08 -4.10
C ASP A 577 12.63 -1.71 -4.99
N GLU A 578 13.74 -2.27 -4.46
CA GLU A 578 14.68 -3.03 -5.29
C GLU A 578 14.08 -4.37 -5.78
N LEU A 579 13.18 -4.97 -4.97
CA LEU A 579 12.52 -6.26 -5.25
C LEU A 579 11.58 -6.18 -6.47
N ASP A 580 10.91 -5.04 -6.65
CA ASP A 580 10.00 -4.78 -7.76
C ASP A 580 10.74 -4.21 -9.00
N GLN A 581 11.96 -3.69 -8.85
CA GLN A 581 12.65 -3.00 -9.94
C GLN A 581 13.16 -3.93 -11.04
N ILE A 582 14.11 -4.85 -10.78
CA ILE A 582 14.60 -5.80 -11.83
C ILE A 582 13.45 -6.67 -12.35
N ALA A 583 12.56 -7.03 -11.44
CA ALA A 583 11.29 -7.72 -11.67
C ALA A 583 10.38 -7.03 -12.70
N SER A 584 10.15 -5.73 -12.53
CA SER A 584 9.34 -4.88 -13.41
C SER A 584 10.10 -4.55 -14.69
N GLU A 585 11.40 -4.24 -14.59
CA GLU A 585 12.28 -3.97 -15.72
C GLU A 585 12.44 -5.18 -16.65
N ALA A 586 12.44 -6.39 -16.11
CA ALA A 586 12.49 -7.61 -16.90
C ALA A 586 11.28 -7.72 -17.85
N LEU A 587 10.14 -7.13 -17.49
CA LEU A 587 8.94 -7.12 -18.34
C LEU A 587 8.85 -5.85 -19.21
N ASN A 588 9.39 -4.72 -18.74
CA ASN A 588 9.12 -3.41 -19.32
C ASN A 588 10.24 -2.83 -20.19
N THR A 589 11.47 -3.35 -20.11
CA THR A 589 12.58 -2.92 -20.97
C THR A 589 12.45 -3.45 -22.41
N PRO A 590 13.06 -2.78 -23.41
CA PRO A 590 13.09 -3.29 -24.79
C PRO A 590 13.66 -4.71 -24.89
N ALA A 591 14.82 -4.98 -24.26
CA ALA A 591 15.40 -6.32 -24.25
C ALA A 591 14.49 -7.32 -23.53
N GLY A 592 13.91 -6.93 -22.39
CA GLY A 592 12.91 -7.73 -21.67
C GLY A 592 11.77 -8.16 -22.58
N LYS A 593 11.10 -7.23 -23.26
CA LYS A 593 10.00 -7.49 -24.21
C LYS A 593 10.39 -8.45 -25.34
N LEU A 594 11.57 -8.27 -25.95
CA LEU A 594 12.06 -9.16 -27.01
C LEU A 594 12.34 -10.59 -26.54
N VAL A 595 12.73 -10.79 -25.27
CA VAL A 595 12.78 -12.14 -24.67
C VAL A 595 11.36 -12.74 -24.54
N GLY A 596 10.35 -11.90 -24.32
CA GLY A 596 8.94 -12.31 -24.36
C GLY A 596 8.50 -12.81 -25.74
N VAL A 597 8.97 -12.17 -26.80
CA VAL A 597 8.77 -12.62 -28.20
C VAL A 597 9.47 -13.96 -28.44
N PHE A 598 10.71 -14.12 -27.97
CA PHE A 598 11.43 -15.40 -28.04
C PHE A 598 10.65 -16.54 -27.34
N PHE A 599 10.06 -16.29 -26.16
CA PHE A 599 9.21 -17.31 -25.51
C PHE A 599 7.97 -17.68 -26.31
N ALA A 600 7.39 -16.76 -27.08
CA ALA A 600 6.26 -17.07 -27.95
C ALA A 600 6.68 -17.91 -29.17
N ALA A 601 7.93 -17.78 -29.63
CA ALA A 601 8.50 -18.61 -30.69
C ALA A 601 8.89 -20.02 -30.22
N CYS A 602 9.08 -20.23 -28.92
CA CYS A 602 9.44 -21.54 -28.37
C CYS A 602 8.33 -22.58 -28.62
N PRO A 603 8.64 -23.76 -29.17
CA PRO A 603 7.65 -24.78 -29.47
C PRO A 603 7.08 -25.42 -28.21
N SER A 604 5.87 -25.97 -28.31
CA SER A 604 5.35 -26.86 -27.27
C SER A 604 6.11 -28.19 -27.30
N LEU A 605 6.62 -28.61 -26.14
CA LEU A 605 7.44 -29.81 -26.04
C LEU A 605 6.56 -31.07 -26.04
N SER A 606 6.48 -31.76 -27.17
CA SER A 606 6.00 -33.15 -27.23
C SER A 606 7.14 -34.12 -26.86
N PRO A 607 6.84 -35.37 -26.45
CA PRO A 607 7.86 -36.32 -25.96
C PRO A 607 9.00 -36.63 -26.95
N GLU A 608 8.78 -36.40 -28.24
CA GLU A 608 9.69 -36.75 -29.34
C GLU A 608 10.28 -35.54 -30.09
N ALA A 609 9.85 -34.31 -29.77
CA ALA A 609 10.29 -33.10 -30.47
C ALA A 609 11.58 -32.50 -29.87
N GLN A 610 12.60 -32.28 -30.70
CA GLN A 610 13.76 -31.48 -30.31
C GLN A 610 13.44 -29.99 -30.48
N ALA A 611 13.41 -29.24 -29.38
CA ALA A 611 12.99 -27.83 -29.43
C ALA A 611 13.99 -26.88 -30.11
N PHE A 612 15.27 -27.27 -30.17
CA PHE A 612 16.39 -26.42 -30.61
C PHE A 612 17.30 -27.15 -31.60
N HIS A 613 16.75 -27.57 -32.74
CA HIS A 613 17.53 -28.18 -33.82
C HIS A 613 18.58 -27.20 -34.38
N ALA A 614 19.70 -27.72 -34.90
CA ALA A 614 20.73 -26.89 -35.54
C ALA A 614 20.15 -26.11 -36.73
N GLY A 615 20.35 -24.80 -36.75
CA GLY A 615 19.83 -23.90 -37.78
C GLY A 615 18.40 -23.39 -37.56
N SER A 616 17.69 -23.86 -36.52
CA SER A 616 16.33 -23.39 -36.23
C SER A 616 16.32 -21.93 -35.73
N MET A 617 15.21 -21.22 -35.97
CA MET A 617 14.98 -19.84 -35.54
C MET A 617 15.12 -19.70 -34.02
N GLU A 618 14.54 -20.64 -33.28
CA GLU A 618 14.47 -20.64 -31.82
C GLU A 618 15.85 -20.83 -31.22
N ARG A 619 16.67 -21.70 -31.81
CA ARG A 619 18.05 -21.89 -31.37
C ARG A 619 18.89 -20.64 -31.60
N GLN A 620 18.77 -20.02 -32.78
CA GLN A 620 19.48 -18.77 -33.08
C GLN A 620 19.10 -17.66 -32.10
N MET A 621 17.80 -17.47 -31.84
CA MET A 621 17.33 -16.49 -30.85
C MET A 621 17.88 -16.79 -29.45
N ARG A 622 17.79 -18.05 -29.00
CA ARG A 622 18.28 -18.47 -27.69
C ARG A 622 19.77 -18.17 -27.51
N ASP A 623 20.59 -18.54 -28.49
CA ASP A 623 22.05 -18.39 -28.43
C ASP A 623 22.46 -16.90 -28.47
N ILE A 624 21.69 -16.05 -29.18
CA ILE A 624 21.88 -14.59 -29.18
C ILE A 624 21.44 -13.95 -27.86
N VAL A 625 20.30 -14.37 -27.30
CA VAL A 625 19.78 -13.85 -26.04
C VAL A 625 20.75 -14.14 -24.88
N ILE A 626 21.30 -15.35 -24.83
CA ILE A 626 22.17 -15.76 -23.72
C ILE A 626 23.58 -15.14 -23.79
N ALA A 627 24.03 -14.79 -25.01
CA ALA A 627 25.30 -14.12 -25.25
C ALA A 627 25.30 -12.63 -24.88
N ALA A 628 24.13 -12.04 -24.60
CA ALA A 628 24.06 -10.63 -24.20
C ALA A 628 24.78 -10.38 -22.86
N GLU A 629 25.50 -9.27 -22.79
CA GLU A 629 26.27 -8.84 -21.62
C GLU A 629 25.67 -7.63 -20.92
N GLY A 630 26.11 -7.38 -19.69
CA GLY A 630 25.62 -6.27 -18.87
C GLY A 630 24.21 -6.49 -18.33
N ARG A 631 23.45 -5.40 -18.19
CA ARG A 631 22.11 -5.36 -17.59
C ARG A 631 21.09 -6.15 -18.41
N SER A 632 21.11 -5.99 -19.72
CA SER A 632 20.27 -6.74 -20.65
C SER A 632 20.53 -8.24 -20.57
N GLY A 633 21.79 -8.67 -20.47
CA GLY A 633 22.16 -10.06 -20.23
C GLY A 633 21.64 -10.62 -18.91
N LEU A 634 21.68 -9.82 -17.83
CA LEU A 634 21.10 -10.21 -16.53
C LEU A 634 19.58 -10.33 -16.60
N ILE A 635 18.89 -9.37 -17.24
CA ILE A 635 17.44 -9.40 -17.46
C ILE A 635 17.04 -10.64 -18.28
N ALA A 636 17.77 -10.93 -19.35
CA ALA A 636 17.56 -12.11 -20.17
C ALA A 636 17.66 -13.39 -19.34
N LYS A 637 18.77 -13.57 -18.60
CA LYS A 637 18.96 -14.73 -17.71
C LYS A 637 17.88 -14.83 -16.64
N HIS A 638 17.49 -13.70 -16.03
CA HIS A 638 16.39 -13.67 -15.05
C HIS A 638 15.10 -14.22 -15.66
N ARG A 639 14.69 -13.74 -16.83
CA ARG A 639 13.49 -14.25 -17.53
C ARG A 639 13.61 -15.72 -17.92
N LEU A 640 14.77 -16.13 -18.45
CA LEU A 640 15.02 -17.53 -18.85
C LEU A 640 14.93 -18.47 -17.65
N ILE A 641 15.38 -18.03 -16.47
CA ILE A 641 15.28 -18.82 -15.23
C ILE A 641 13.84 -18.97 -14.73
N GLU A 642 12.96 -17.99 -14.94
CA GLU A 642 11.53 -18.17 -14.66
C GLU A 642 10.92 -19.30 -15.52
N ALA A 643 11.49 -19.55 -16.70
CA ALA A 643 11.14 -20.65 -17.58
C ALA A 643 12.13 -21.84 -17.50
N LEU A 644 12.94 -21.94 -16.45
CA LEU A 644 13.93 -23.01 -16.27
C LEU A 644 13.38 -24.44 -16.45
N PRO A 645 12.16 -24.80 -15.98
CA PRO A 645 11.59 -26.12 -16.23
C PRO A 645 11.48 -26.48 -17.72
N TYR A 646 11.18 -25.48 -18.56
CA TYR A 646 11.09 -25.66 -20.01
C TYR A 646 12.47 -25.98 -20.60
N PHE A 647 13.49 -25.17 -20.28
CA PHE A 647 14.83 -25.35 -20.83
C PHE A 647 15.50 -26.64 -20.36
N LEU A 648 15.29 -27.05 -19.11
CA LEU A 648 15.79 -28.34 -18.63
C LEU A 648 15.13 -29.54 -19.31
N ARG A 649 13.93 -29.37 -19.90
CA ARG A 649 13.28 -30.42 -20.71
C ARG A 649 13.69 -30.34 -22.19
N ALA A 650 13.87 -29.13 -22.71
CA ALA A 650 14.16 -28.87 -24.11
C ALA A 650 15.63 -29.13 -24.50
N ASP A 651 16.57 -28.68 -23.67
CA ASP A 651 18.02 -28.81 -23.88
C ASP A 651 18.74 -28.81 -22.52
N PRO A 652 18.82 -29.97 -21.85
CA PRO A 652 19.31 -30.07 -20.47
C PRO A 652 20.77 -29.61 -20.30
N ASP A 653 21.64 -29.94 -21.25
CA ASP A 653 23.06 -29.64 -21.15
C ASP A 653 23.32 -28.15 -21.35
N TRP A 654 22.64 -27.52 -22.32
CA TRP A 654 22.67 -26.07 -22.49
C TRP A 654 22.14 -25.33 -21.24
N ALA A 655 21.04 -25.79 -20.66
CA ALA A 655 20.46 -25.17 -19.46
C ALA A 655 21.41 -25.27 -18.25
N LYS A 656 22.13 -26.40 -18.10
CA LYS A 656 23.13 -26.57 -17.05
C LYS A 656 24.30 -25.60 -17.22
N GLU A 657 24.83 -25.48 -18.43
CA GLU A 657 25.97 -24.62 -18.73
C GLU A 657 25.63 -23.13 -18.58
N HIS A 658 24.50 -22.69 -19.15
CA HIS A 658 24.24 -21.26 -19.29
C HIS A 658 23.25 -20.65 -18.30
N LEU A 659 22.40 -21.47 -17.64
CA LEU A 659 21.45 -20.98 -16.64
C LEU A 659 21.83 -21.43 -15.22
N ILE A 660 22.18 -22.70 -15.04
CA ILE A 660 22.52 -23.23 -13.71
C ILE A 660 23.92 -22.79 -13.29
N ALA A 661 24.95 -22.92 -14.13
CA ALA A 661 26.30 -22.56 -13.71
C ALA A 661 26.43 -21.08 -13.27
N PRO A 662 25.79 -20.09 -13.94
CA PRO A 662 25.74 -18.72 -13.44
C PRO A 662 24.95 -18.54 -12.15
N LEU A 663 23.86 -19.28 -11.96
CA LEU A 663 23.05 -19.27 -10.72
C LEU A 663 23.86 -19.77 -9.51
N LEU A 664 24.80 -20.70 -9.72
CA LEU A 664 25.64 -21.27 -8.68
C LEU A 664 26.84 -20.40 -8.28
N LYS A 665 27.10 -19.30 -9.01
CA LYS A 665 28.13 -18.33 -8.63
C LYS A 665 27.76 -17.61 -7.33
N ASP A 666 28.74 -16.98 -6.69
CA ASP A 666 28.54 -16.17 -5.49
C ASP A 666 28.80 -14.68 -5.75
N ASP A 667 28.04 -14.10 -6.69
CA ASP A 667 28.10 -12.69 -7.05
C ASP A 667 26.70 -12.03 -7.00
N GLY A 668 26.65 -10.71 -7.18
CA GLY A 668 25.38 -9.95 -7.16
C GLY A 668 24.41 -10.38 -8.27
N ALA A 669 24.93 -10.84 -9.41
CA ALA A 669 24.10 -11.36 -10.50
C ALA A 669 23.39 -12.65 -10.08
N ALA A 670 24.09 -13.59 -9.45
CA ALA A 670 23.52 -14.83 -8.94
C ALA A 670 22.39 -14.54 -7.93
N LEU A 671 22.52 -13.54 -7.05
CA LEU A 671 21.45 -13.15 -6.13
C LEU A 671 20.19 -12.69 -6.88
N ALA A 672 20.33 -11.90 -7.94
CA ALA A 672 19.21 -11.50 -8.79
C ALA A 672 18.56 -12.72 -9.50
N LEU A 673 19.35 -13.70 -9.92
CA LEU A 673 18.85 -14.94 -10.54
C LEU A 673 18.12 -15.84 -9.53
N TRP A 674 18.57 -15.95 -8.27
CA TRP A 674 17.86 -16.68 -7.22
C TRP A 674 16.51 -16.06 -6.87
N ARG A 675 16.37 -14.74 -7.02
CA ARG A 675 15.07 -14.06 -6.93
C ARG A 675 14.12 -14.48 -8.05
N ALA A 676 14.63 -14.66 -9.27
CA ALA A 676 13.86 -15.19 -10.39
C ALA A 676 13.36 -16.63 -10.11
N VAL A 677 14.25 -17.49 -9.57
CA VAL A 677 13.89 -18.86 -9.16
C VAL A 677 12.71 -18.84 -8.20
N ALA A 678 12.74 -17.97 -7.19
CA ALA A 678 11.69 -17.89 -6.17
C ALA A 678 10.30 -17.51 -6.70
N ARG A 679 10.18 -16.94 -7.92
CA ARG A 679 8.88 -16.53 -8.48
C ARG A 679 7.94 -17.68 -8.83
N ARG A 680 8.46 -18.90 -8.97
CA ARG A 680 7.68 -20.10 -9.27
C ARG A 680 8.00 -21.20 -8.27
N THR A 681 7.00 -22.02 -7.97
CA THR A 681 7.22 -23.26 -7.24
C THR A 681 7.89 -24.28 -8.16
N HIS A 682 9.01 -24.84 -7.72
CA HIS A 682 9.77 -25.82 -8.48
C HIS A 682 9.59 -27.23 -7.91
N PHE A 683 9.65 -28.22 -8.79
CA PHE A 683 9.43 -29.63 -8.47
C PHE A 683 10.61 -30.51 -8.92
N THR A 684 10.42 -31.83 -8.91
CA THR A 684 11.46 -32.86 -8.98
C THR A 684 12.60 -32.60 -9.96
N LYS A 685 12.30 -32.32 -11.24
CA LYS A 685 13.35 -32.16 -12.28
C LYS A 685 14.25 -30.95 -12.05
N VAL A 686 13.67 -29.82 -11.64
CA VAL A 686 14.43 -28.59 -11.38
C VAL A 686 15.19 -28.72 -10.07
N LEU A 687 14.52 -29.19 -9.01
CA LEU A 687 15.13 -29.35 -7.70
C LEU A 687 16.22 -30.44 -7.68
N GLY A 688 16.14 -31.46 -8.53
CA GLY A 688 17.24 -32.40 -8.72
C GLY A 688 18.52 -31.74 -9.26
N SER A 689 18.41 -30.59 -9.93
CA SER A 689 19.56 -29.85 -10.48
C SER A 689 20.06 -28.72 -9.57
N ILE A 690 19.15 -27.98 -8.92
CA ILE A 690 19.51 -26.78 -8.12
C ILE A 690 19.17 -26.88 -6.64
N GLY A 691 18.51 -27.95 -6.18
CA GLY A 691 17.91 -28.02 -4.86
C GLY A 691 18.91 -27.99 -3.71
N ALA A 692 20.10 -28.56 -3.88
CA ALA A 692 21.17 -28.46 -2.87
C ALA A 692 21.64 -27.01 -2.67
N ALA A 693 21.83 -26.28 -3.77
CA ALA A 693 22.19 -24.85 -3.71
C ALA A 693 21.02 -23.98 -3.22
N MET A 694 19.78 -24.35 -3.57
CA MET A 694 18.58 -23.68 -3.08
C MET A 694 18.47 -23.76 -1.56
N ALA A 695 18.78 -24.92 -0.97
CA ALA A 695 18.80 -25.11 0.48
C ALA A 695 19.86 -24.22 1.17
N GLU A 696 21.03 -24.02 0.55
CA GLU A 696 22.02 -23.06 1.06
C GLU A 696 21.54 -21.61 0.95
N ARG A 697 20.99 -21.24 -0.20
CA ARG A 697 20.52 -19.87 -0.46
C ARG A 697 19.31 -19.48 0.36
N ALA A 698 18.50 -20.44 0.80
CA ALA A 698 17.43 -20.22 1.76
C ALA A 698 17.93 -19.63 3.10
N ASN A 699 19.22 -19.82 3.43
CA ASN A 699 19.86 -19.24 4.63
C ASN A 699 20.66 -17.96 4.34
N ASP A 700 20.76 -17.50 3.09
CA ASP A 700 21.61 -16.36 2.72
C ASP A 700 20.93 -15.02 3.08
N PRO A 701 21.43 -14.25 4.08
CA PRO A 701 20.79 -13.02 4.53
C PRO A 701 20.81 -11.91 3.46
N ARG A 702 21.61 -12.03 2.40
CA ARG A 702 21.60 -11.10 1.26
C ARG A 702 20.34 -11.25 0.39
N LEU A 703 19.60 -12.35 0.55
CA LEU A 703 18.30 -12.54 -0.08
C LEU A 703 17.17 -12.06 0.85
N GLY A 704 16.24 -11.29 0.27
CA GLY A 704 15.06 -10.81 0.98
C GLY A 704 14.23 -11.93 1.59
N ARG A 705 13.50 -11.61 2.67
CA ARG A 705 12.69 -12.58 3.43
C ARG A 705 11.70 -13.37 2.56
N ASP A 706 10.99 -12.68 1.66
CA ASP A 706 9.99 -13.32 0.78
C ASP A 706 10.64 -14.34 -0.18
N THR A 707 11.76 -13.97 -0.79
CA THR A 707 12.54 -14.88 -1.65
C THR A 707 12.92 -16.14 -0.89
N ARG A 708 13.49 -16.00 0.32
CA ARG A 708 13.89 -17.14 1.15
C ARG A 708 12.70 -18.04 1.50
N ARG A 709 11.56 -17.45 1.88
CA ARG A 709 10.31 -18.20 2.12
C ARG A 709 9.85 -19.02 0.91
N ARG A 710 9.87 -18.44 -0.29
CA ARG A 710 9.44 -19.14 -1.52
C ARG A 710 10.40 -20.26 -1.95
N LEU A 711 11.70 -20.09 -1.73
CA LEU A 711 12.68 -21.16 -1.95
C LEU A 711 12.41 -22.34 -1.00
N VAL A 712 12.23 -22.06 0.29
CA VAL A 712 11.91 -23.09 1.29
C VAL A 712 10.58 -23.78 0.99
N PHE A 713 9.55 -23.01 0.59
CA PHE A 713 8.25 -23.54 0.19
C PHE A 713 8.39 -24.61 -0.90
N SER A 714 9.17 -24.34 -1.96
CA SER A 714 9.38 -25.30 -3.05
C SER A 714 10.04 -26.60 -2.57
N LEU A 715 11.04 -26.51 -1.70
CA LEU A 715 11.75 -27.67 -1.14
C LEU A 715 10.85 -28.52 -0.25
N VAL A 716 10.04 -27.89 0.62
CA VAL A 716 9.11 -28.59 1.51
C VAL A 716 8.01 -29.28 0.70
N VAL A 717 7.39 -28.57 -0.24
CA VAL A 717 6.31 -29.11 -1.07
C VAL A 717 6.78 -30.29 -1.92
N GLU A 718 7.98 -30.24 -2.50
CA GLU A 718 8.50 -31.39 -3.27
C GLU A 718 8.76 -32.63 -2.40
N SER A 719 9.25 -32.44 -1.17
CA SER A 719 9.42 -33.55 -0.22
C SER A 719 8.07 -34.15 0.19
N LEU A 720 7.05 -33.32 0.43
CA LEU A 720 5.68 -33.80 0.70
C LEU A 720 5.08 -34.58 -0.47
N HIS A 721 5.30 -34.13 -1.71
CA HIS A 721 4.96 -34.89 -2.91
C HIS A 721 5.68 -36.24 -2.95
N ALA A 722 6.98 -36.26 -2.61
CA ALA A 722 7.76 -37.50 -2.61
C ALA A 722 7.20 -38.55 -1.63
N PHE A 723 6.78 -38.11 -0.43
CA PHE A 723 6.11 -38.99 0.52
C PHE A 723 4.75 -39.48 0.01
N ARG A 724 3.92 -38.58 -0.55
CA ARG A 724 2.61 -38.92 -1.12
C ARG A 724 2.72 -40.01 -2.19
N GLU A 725 3.71 -39.88 -3.06
CA GLU A 725 3.94 -40.74 -4.22
C GLU A 725 4.81 -41.97 -3.90
N GLY A 726 5.30 -42.11 -2.66
CA GLY A 726 6.17 -43.22 -2.26
C GLY A 726 7.52 -43.25 -3.01
N ARG A 727 8.02 -42.09 -3.46
CA ARG A 727 9.26 -41.97 -4.23
C ARG A 727 10.38 -41.30 -3.42
N ALA A 728 11.61 -41.43 -3.90
CA ALA A 728 12.72 -40.65 -3.35
C ALA A 728 12.52 -39.14 -3.61
N PRO A 729 12.82 -38.27 -2.64
CA PRO A 729 12.75 -36.82 -2.82
C PRO A 729 13.88 -36.33 -3.74
N ALA A 730 13.63 -35.25 -4.48
CA ALA A 730 14.64 -34.68 -5.39
C ALA A 730 15.84 -34.10 -4.62
N VAL A 731 15.57 -33.59 -3.41
CA VAL A 731 16.60 -33.18 -2.46
C VAL A 731 16.57 -34.14 -1.28
N PRO A 732 17.71 -34.73 -0.86
CA PRO A 732 17.73 -35.64 0.28
C PRO A 732 17.12 -35.00 1.52
N ASN A 733 16.20 -35.71 2.18
CA ASN A 733 15.49 -35.24 3.38
C ASN A 733 16.43 -34.75 4.49
N GLN A 734 17.62 -35.37 4.63
CA GLN A 734 18.65 -34.92 5.57
C GLN A 734 19.11 -33.48 5.28
N ARG A 735 19.21 -33.09 4.01
CA ARG A 735 19.60 -31.72 3.61
C ARG A 735 18.49 -30.72 3.93
N ILE A 736 17.23 -31.09 3.65
CA ILE A 736 16.06 -30.27 4.00
C ILE A 736 16.00 -30.08 5.52
N GLN A 737 16.20 -31.14 6.29
CA GLN A 737 16.24 -31.06 7.76
C GLN A 737 17.36 -30.13 8.25
N GLN A 738 18.58 -30.22 7.71
CA GLN A 738 19.67 -29.32 8.08
C GLN A 738 19.36 -27.86 7.74
N MET A 739 18.78 -27.59 6.56
CA MET A 739 18.31 -26.26 6.22
C MET A 739 17.28 -25.75 7.24
N LEU A 740 16.24 -26.54 7.56
CA LEU A 740 15.22 -26.14 8.53
C LEU A 740 15.79 -25.83 9.94
N ARG A 741 16.89 -26.49 10.33
CA ARG A 741 17.61 -26.19 11.58
C ARG A 741 18.26 -24.81 11.55
N THR A 742 18.84 -24.38 10.43
CA THR A 742 19.63 -23.15 10.32
C THR A 742 18.81 -21.91 9.98
N LEU A 743 17.58 -22.05 9.49
CA LEU A 743 16.71 -20.93 9.14
C LEU A 743 16.45 -20.01 10.34
N ASP A 744 16.16 -18.73 10.07
CA ASP A 744 15.54 -17.87 11.09
C ASP A 744 14.09 -18.31 11.37
N ASP A 745 13.53 -17.82 12.47
CA ASP A 745 12.21 -18.24 12.93
C ASP A 745 11.09 -17.91 11.93
N GLU A 746 11.16 -16.73 11.32
CA GLU A 746 10.15 -16.22 10.41
C GLU A 746 10.08 -17.06 9.12
N VAL A 747 11.23 -17.46 8.57
CA VAL A 747 11.29 -18.35 7.39
C VAL A 747 10.93 -19.79 7.77
N ARG A 748 11.31 -20.27 8.96
CA ARG A 748 10.92 -21.61 9.45
C ARG A 748 9.41 -21.72 9.66
N ALA A 749 8.76 -20.70 10.21
CA ALA A 749 7.31 -20.65 10.35
C ALA A 749 6.61 -20.73 8.98
N SER A 750 7.15 -20.04 7.96
CA SER A 750 6.65 -20.18 6.58
C SER A 750 6.79 -21.60 6.02
N ALA A 751 7.85 -22.32 6.41
CA ALA A 751 8.06 -23.72 6.04
C ALA A 751 7.01 -24.64 6.69
N ALA A 752 6.66 -24.39 7.96
CA ALA A 752 5.59 -25.09 8.66
C ALA A 752 4.23 -24.86 7.97
N ASN A 753 3.91 -23.61 7.64
CA ASN A 753 2.68 -23.25 6.94
C ASN A 753 2.56 -23.93 5.56
N ALA A 754 3.68 -24.20 4.88
CA ALA A 754 3.68 -24.92 3.61
C ALA A 754 3.09 -26.33 3.71
N ILE A 755 3.25 -27.01 4.86
CA ILE A 755 2.69 -28.35 5.12
C ILE A 755 1.17 -28.28 5.13
N GLN A 756 0.61 -27.29 5.84
CA GLN A 756 -0.82 -27.05 5.91
C GLN A 756 -1.39 -26.65 4.54
N GLN A 757 -0.74 -25.71 3.86
CA GLN A 757 -1.15 -25.25 2.53
C GLN A 757 -1.22 -26.41 1.53
N PHE A 758 -0.24 -27.32 1.57
CA PHE A 758 -0.24 -28.53 0.76
C PHE A 758 -1.48 -29.41 1.02
N VAL A 759 -1.80 -29.73 2.28
CA VAL A 759 -2.98 -30.56 2.59
C VAL A 759 -4.26 -29.88 2.10
N ARG A 760 -4.43 -28.57 2.39
CA ARG A 760 -5.62 -27.79 2.03
C ARG A 760 -5.86 -27.69 0.52
N GLU A 761 -4.84 -27.31 -0.24
CA GLU A 761 -4.97 -27.09 -1.70
C GLU A 761 -5.24 -28.40 -2.44
N PHE A 762 -4.60 -29.50 -2.04
CA PHE A 762 -4.79 -30.79 -2.68
C PHE A 762 -6.10 -31.47 -2.27
N SER A 763 -6.59 -31.26 -1.04
CA SER A 763 -7.93 -31.71 -0.67
C SER A 763 -9.05 -30.89 -1.33
N ALA A 764 -8.81 -29.61 -1.67
CA ALA A 764 -9.79 -28.77 -2.36
C ALA A 764 -9.94 -29.12 -3.85
N LYS A 765 -8.83 -29.42 -4.55
CA LYS A 765 -8.87 -29.88 -5.95
C LYS A 765 -9.64 -31.19 -6.14
N ALA A 766 -9.59 -32.04 -5.12
CA ALA A 766 -10.40 -33.27 -5.03
C ALA A 766 -11.91 -33.01 -5.00
N ALA A 767 -12.36 -31.83 -4.52
CA ALA A 767 -13.78 -31.49 -4.41
C ALA A 767 -14.34 -30.75 -5.65
N THR A 768 -13.50 -30.14 -6.48
CA THR A 768 -13.92 -29.26 -7.59
C THR A 768 -13.89 -29.90 -8.98
N ASN A 769 -13.22 -31.03 -9.16
CA ASN A 769 -13.08 -31.65 -10.49
C ASN A 769 -14.25 -32.61 -10.76
N ALA A 770 -15.27 -32.14 -11.48
CA ALA A 770 -16.09 -33.02 -12.32
C ALA A 770 -15.22 -33.51 -13.50
N PRO A 771 -15.37 -34.76 -13.96
CA PRO A 771 -14.48 -35.33 -14.96
C PRO A 771 -14.63 -34.60 -16.30
N GLU A 772 -13.58 -33.92 -16.73
CA GLU A 772 -13.34 -33.64 -18.15
C GLU A 772 -12.50 -34.78 -18.72
N ASP A 773 -12.94 -35.30 -19.86
CA ASP A 773 -12.45 -36.53 -20.49
C ASP A 773 -10.92 -36.55 -20.70
N GLY A 774 -10.27 -37.62 -20.23
CA GLY A 774 -9.07 -38.14 -20.91
C GLY A 774 -7.75 -38.25 -20.14
N GLU A 775 -7.65 -37.86 -18.87
CA GLU A 775 -6.47 -38.16 -18.04
C GLU A 775 -6.79 -39.22 -16.97
N GLU A 776 -6.02 -40.31 -16.94
CA GLU A 776 -6.04 -41.30 -15.85
C GLU A 776 -5.65 -40.60 -14.53
N GLN A 777 -6.63 -40.11 -13.77
CA GLN A 777 -6.40 -39.47 -12.48
C GLN A 777 -6.64 -40.47 -11.34
N GLU A 778 -5.61 -40.62 -10.49
CA GLU A 778 -5.69 -41.29 -9.18
C GLU A 778 -6.87 -40.74 -8.36
N GLU A 779 -7.59 -41.62 -7.65
CA GLU A 779 -8.73 -41.24 -6.82
C GLU A 779 -8.40 -40.03 -5.90
N PRO A 780 -9.29 -39.02 -5.83
CA PRO A 780 -9.07 -37.84 -5.00
C PRO A 780 -8.89 -38.21 -3.52
N ALA A 781 -7.66 -38.13 -3.02
CA ALA A 781 -7.34 -38.45 -1.63
C ALA A 781 -7.98 -37.41 -0.67
N SER A 782 -8.72 -37.89 0.34
CA SER A 782 -9.25 -37.03 1.40
C SER A 782 -8.14 -36.33 2.17
N ALA A 783 -8.45 -35.19 2.81
CA ALA A 783 -7.48 -34.46 3.63
C ALA A 783 -6.79 -35.35 4.69
N ALA A 784 -7.55 -36.28 5.28
CA ALA A 784 -7.03 -37.25 6.24
C ALA A 784 -6.04 -38.24 5.60
N ALA A 785 -6.32 -38.71 4.37
CA ALA A 785 -5.40 -39.58 3.64
C ALA A 785 -4.12 -38.85 3.25
N LEU A 786 -4.22 -37.61 2.77
CA LEU A 786 -3.07 -36.75 2.46
C LEU A 786 -2.20 -36.47 3.68
N PHE A 787 -2.82 -36.19 4.83
CA PHE A 787 -2.10 -36.01 6.08
C PHE A 787 -1.31 -37.26 6.45
N ARG A 788 -1.94 -38.44 6.45
CA ARG A 788 -1.29 -39.71 6.82
C ARG A 788 -0.19 -40.13 5.85
N ALA A 789 -0.38 -39.91 4.55
CA ALA A 789 0.58 -40.33 3.52
C ALA A 789 1.77 -39.38 3.36
N ALA A 790 1.60 -38.07 3.62
CA ALA A 790 2.63 -37.06 3.34
C ALA A 790 3.03 -36.23 4.57
N ALA A 791 2.08 -35.52 5.20
CA ALA A 791 2.41 -34.56 6.25
C ALA A 791 2.94 -35.24 7.53
N ALA A 792 2.30 -36.33 7.96
CA ALA A 792 2.70 -37.09 9.15
C ALA A 792 4.11 -37.70 9.04
N PRO A 793 4.49 -38.41 7.96
CA PRO A 793 5.86 -38.91 7.82
C PRO A 793 6.87 -37.77 7.67
N PHE A 794 6.53 -36.67 6.97
CA PHE A 794 7.42 -35.51 6.88
C PHE A 794 7.71 -34.89 8.26
N LEU A 795 6.69 -34.69 9.09
CA LEU A 795 6.84 -34.18 10.47
C LEU A 795 7.67 -35.12 11.36
N ARG A 796 7.64 -36.43 11.09
CA ARG A 796 8.37 -37.43 11.86
C ARG A 796 9.83 -37.59 11.43
N GLU A 797 10.08 -37.59 10.12
CA GLU A 797 11.36 -37.99 9.53
C GLU A 797 12.21 -36.82 9.06
N VAL A 798 11.59 -35.68 8.69
CA VAL A 798 12.27 -34.55 8.06
C VAL A 798 12.26 -33.30 8.93
N TRP A 799 11.12 -32.98 9.56
CA TRP A 799 11.04 -31.79 10.40
C TRP A 799 12.02 -31.87 11.59
N PRO A 800 12.69 -30.77 11.98
CA PRO A 800 13.61 -30.76 13.12
C PRO A 800 12.89 -31.17 14.43
N GLN A 801 13.49 -32.09 15.19
CA GLN A 801 12.88 -32.69 16.38
C GLN A 801 13.33 -32.01 17.70
N GLU A 802 14.25 -31.06 17.60
CA GLU A 802 14.85 -30.34 18.72
C GLU A 802 13.87 -29.35 19.34
N ARG A 803 13.69 -29.40 20.67
CA ARG A 803 12.77 -28.51 21.39
C ARG A 803 13.14 -27.03 21.30
N SER A 804 14.41 -26.70 21.09
CA SER A 804 14.87 -25.32 20.92
C SER A 804 14.34 -24.66 19.63
N LEU A 805 13.80 -25.45 18.70
CA LEU A 805 13.23 -24.99 17.44
C LEU A 805 11.70 -24.93 17.47
N ALA A 806 11.08 -25.29 18.60
CA ALA A 806 9.65 -25.08 18.86
C ALA A 806 9.46 -23.62 19.34
N THR A 807 9.09 -22.75 18.42
CA THR A 807 8.94 -21.31 18.64
C THR A 807 7.47 -20.90 18.51
N PRO A 808 7.09 -19.70 19.02
CA PRO A 808 5.73 -19.20 18.84
C PRO A 808 5.30 -19.10 17.37
N GLY A 809 6.22 -18.68 16.47
CA GLY A 809 5.93 -18.60 15.03
C GLY A 809 5.67 -19.96 14.39
N VAL A 810 6.47 -20.98 14.71
CA VAL A 810 6.25 -22.36 14.23
C VAL A 810 4.96 -22.94 14.82
N SER A 811 4.70 -22.71 16.11
CA SER A 811 3.49 -23.19 16.78
C SER A 811 2.24 -22.59 16.14
N SER A 812 2.23 -21.27 15.90
CA SER A 812 1.15 -20.58 15.19
C SER A 812 0.92 -21.15 13.80
N ALA A 813 1.98 -21.37 13.02
CA ALA A 813 1.89 -21.92 11.66
C ALA A 813 1.43 -23.39 11.60
N LEU A 814 1.56 -24.16 12.69
CA LEU A 814 1.10 -25.55 12.76
C LEU A 814 -0.29 -25.70 13.41
N ALA A 815 -0.82 -24.66 14.07
CA ALA A 815 -2.03 -24.75 14.88
C ALA A 815 -3.31 -25.05 14.08
N ASP A 816 -3.37 -24.65 12.80
CA ASP A 816 -4.49 -24.92 11.87
C ASP A 816 -4.32 -26.26 11.11
N LEU A 817 -3.16 -26.91 11.18
CA LEU A 817 -2.95 -28.22 10.52
C LEU A 817 -3.97 -29.29 10.96
N PRO A 818 -4.34 -29.43 12.25
CA PRO A 818 -5.33 -30.42 12.67
C PRO A 818 -6.72 -30.21 12.06
N ALA A 819 -7.21 -28.98 12.01
CA ALA A 819 -8.48 -28.67 11.36
C ALA A 819 -8.41 -28.96 9.85
N THR A 820 -7.30 -28.58 9.22
CA THR A 820 -7.04 -28.84 7.80
C THR A 820 -6.95 -30.35 7.49
N ALA A 821 -6.54 -31.20 8.44
CA ALA A 821 -6.45 -32.65 8.26
C ALA A 821 -7.82 -33.38 8.35
N GLY A 822 -8.91 -32.69 8.71
CA GLY A 822 -10.26 -33.24 8.77
C GLY A 822 -10.38 -34.45 9.71
N GLU A 823 -10.75 -35.62 9.19
CA GLU A 823 -10.93 -36.84 10.01
C GLU A 823 -9.64 -37.32 10.71
N ALA A 824 -8.45 -36.87 10.28
CA ALA A 824 -7.19 -37.15 10.96
C ALA A 824 -6.85 -36.12 12.06
N PHE A 825 -7.81 -35.31 12.52
CA PHE A 825 -7.58 -34.23 13.51
C PHE A 825 -6.78 -34.68 14.74
N ALA A 826 -7.18 -35.79 15.38
CA ALA A 826 -6.52 -36.28 16.59
C ALA A 826 -5.07 -36.73 16.32
N GLU A 827 -4.85 -37.43 15.20
CA GLU A 827 -3.51 -37.85 14.75
C GLU A 827 -2.63 -36.64 14.43
N ALA A 828 -3.21 -35.60 13.85
CA ALA A 828 -2.51 -34.36 13.53
C ALA A 828 -2.07 -33.59 14.77
N VAL A 829 -2.94 -33.47 15.79
CA VAL A 829 -2.55 -32.88 17.08
C VAL A 829 -1.40 -33.66 17.70
N ASP A 830 -1.46 -34.99 17.70
CA ASP A 830 -0.39 -35.81 18.28
C ASP A 830 0.93 -35.69 17.52
N ALA A 831 0.89 -35.55 16.19
CA ALA A 831 2.07 -35.36 15.36
C ALA A 831 2.77 -34.01 15.61
N ILE A 832 2.00 -32.94 15.86
CA ILE A 832 2.55 -31.59 16.06
C ILE A 832 2.79 -31.24 17.54
N ALA A 833 2.21 -31.97 18.49
CA ALA A 833 2.19 -31.62 19.92
C ALA A 833 3.57 -31.23 20.49
N ARG A 834 4.64 -31.87 20.01
CA ARG A 834 6.01 -31.61 20.46
C ARG A 834 6.61 -30.29 19.95
N PHE A 835 6.01 -29.68 18.94
CA PHE A 835 6.40 -28.42 18.32
C PHE A 835 5.53 -27.25 18.77
N LEU A 836 4.48 -27.53 19.55
CA LEU A 836 3.57 -26.52 20.07
C LEU A 836 4.16 -25.90 21.33
N VAL A 837 4.13 -24.57 21.35
CA VAL A 837 4.44 -23.74 22.51
C VAL A 837 3.41 -22.61 22.57
N PRO A 838 3.26 -21.94 23.73
CA PRO A 838 2.39 -20.80 23.79
C PRO A 838 2.72 -19.72 22.76
N PHE A 839 1.70 -19.23 22.07
CA PHE A 839 1.80 -18.13 21.10
C PHE A 839 0.60 -17.19 21.23
N GLU A 840 0.67 -16.03 20.58
CA GLU A 840 -0.43 -15.06 20.54
C GLU A 840 -1.59 -15.59 19.67
N CYS A 841 -2.47 -16.39 20.27
CA CYS A 841 -3.67 -16.93 19.63
C CYS A 841 -4.89 -16.10 20.04
N TRP A 842 -5.40 -15.30 19.11
CA TRP A 842 -6.48 -14.35 19.35
C TRP A 842 -7.85 -15.00 19.20
N SER A 843 -7.95 -16.10 18.45
CA SER A 843 -9.24 -16.76 18.18
C SER A 843 -9.11 -18.21 17.70
N MET A 844 -10.24 -18.92 17.54
CA MET A 844 -10.29 -20.21 16.84
C MET A 844 -9.97 -20.09 15.34
N VAL A 845 -9.87 -18.87 14.78
CA VAL A 845 -9.35 -18.66 13.41
C VAL A 845 -7.92 -19.19 13.31
N ASP A 846 -7.10 -18.96 14.34
CA ASP A 846 -5.69 -19.40 14.39
C ASP A 846 -5.55 -20.93 14.38
N TYR A 847 -6.63 -21.64 14.71
CA TYR A 847 -6.72 -23.10 14.69
C TYR A 847 -7.55 -23.63 13.51
N GLY A 848 -8.02 -22.76 12.61
CA GLY A 848 -8.87 -23.12 11.47
C GLY A 848 -10.32 -23.49 11.83
N LEU A 849 -10.74 -23.27 13.07
CA LEU A 849 -12.00 -23.74 13.64
C LEU A 849 -13.09 -22.66 13.77
N TYR A 850 -12.80 -21.41 13.38
CA TYR A 850 -13.75 -20.30 13.43
C TYR A 850 -14.61 -20.16 12.16
N GLY A 851 -15.85 -19.72 12.35
CA GLY A 851 -16.83 -19.44 11.30
C GLY A 851 -17.68 -20.66 10.89
N ASP A 852 -18.42 -20.50 9.80
CA ASP A 852 -19.30 -21.53 9.25
C ASP A 852 -18.70 -22.12 7.96
N GLU A 853 -18.84 -23.44 7.78
CA GLU A 853 -18.57 -24.14 6.53
C GLU A 853 -19.89 -24.65 5.98
N GLY A 854 -20.44 -23.92 5.01
CA GLY A 854 -21.81 -24.14 4.51
C GLY A 854 -22.87 -23.70 5.53
N LYS A 855 -23.64 -24.65 6.08
CA LYS A 855 -24.69 -24.42 7.10
C LYS A 855 -24.31 -24.85 8.52
N ALA A 856 -23.08 -25.37 8.72
CA ALA A 856 -22.61 -25.87 10.01
C ALA A 856 -21.40 -25.07 10.50
N LYS A 857 -21.33 -24.83 11.81
CA LYS A 857 -20.15 -24.24 12.45
C LYS A 857 -18.93 -25.13 12.22
N LYS A 858 -17.75 -24.57 11.91
CA LYS A 858 -16.51 -25.33 11.73
C LYS A 858 -16.10 -26.14 12.97
N LEU A 859 -16.44 -25.66 14.17
CA LEU A 859 -16.28 -26.42 15.41
C LEU A 859 -17.04 -27.77 15.41
N ALA A 860 -18.02 -27.97 14.54
CA ALA A 860 -18.73 -29.24 14.40
C ALA A 860 -17.86 -30.39 13.86
N VAL A 861 -16.66 -30.10 13.31
CA VAL A 861 -15.65 -31.11 12.97
C VAL A 861 -15.23 -31.91 14.21
N ILE A 862 -15.32 -31.30 15.40
CA ILE A 862 -15.13 -31.96 16.69
C ILE A 862 -16.42 -32.69 17.05
N ASN A 863 -16.53 -33.94 16.59
CA ASN A 863 -17.75 -34.75 16.66
C ASN A 863 -17.60 -36.08 17.42
N ASP A 864 -16.40 -36.41 17.90
CA ASP A 864 -16.11 -37.61 18.68
C ASP A 864 -15.20 -37.31 19.89
N GLU A 865 -15.16 -38.24 20.87
CA GLU A 865 -14.38 -38.09 22.09
C GLU A 865 -12.88 -37.93 21.83
N ALA A 866 -12.33 -38.55 20.79
CA ALA A 866 -10.92 -38.48 20.47
C ALA A 866 -10.53 -37.08 19.99
N LYS A 867 -11.34 -36.47 19.09
CA LYS A 867 -11.17 -35.09 18.63
C LYS A 867 -11.37 -34.08 19.76
N ALA A 868 -12.32 -34.32 20.67
CA ALA A 868 -12.53 -33.45 21.83
C ALA A 868 -11.30 -33.44 22.77
N ARG A 869 -10.72 -34.61 23.06
CA ARG A 869 -9.47 -34.72 23.84
C ARG A 869 -8.29 -34.08 23.11
N ALA A 870 -8.19 -34.28 21.80
CA ALA A 870 -7.13 -33.69 20.99
C ALA A 870 -7.23 -32.16 20.95
N LEU A 871 -8.42 -31.58 20.77
CA LEU A 871 -8.61 -30.13 20.82
C LEU A 871 -8.25 -29.56 22.19
N LEU A 872 -8.67 -30.23 23.28
CA LEU A 872 -8.30 -29.80 24.63
C LEU A 872 -6.76 -29.80 24.82
N LYS A 873 -6.07 -30.83 24.31
CA LYS A 873 -4.60 -30.92 24.34
C LYS A 873 -3.94 -29.82 23.49
N LEU A 874 -4.47 -29.54 22.30
CA LEU A 874 -3.99 -28.48 21.42
C LEU A 874 -4.04 -27.13 22.15
N LEU A 875 -5.22 -26.77 22.68
CA LEU A 875 -5.43 -25.53 23.43
C LEU A 875 -4.57 -25.46 24.71
N ASP A 876 -4.35 -26.59 25.38
CA ASP A 876 -3.52 -26.61 26.58
C ASP A 876 -2.05 -26.24 26.31
N LEU A 877 -1.54 -26.68 25.16
CA LEU A 877 -0.15 -26.46 24.77
C LEU A 877 0.10 -25.05 24.17
N THR A 878 -0.92 -24.42 23.60
CA THR A 878 -0.79 -23.17 22.83
C THR A 878 -1.33 -21.94 23.56
N VAL A 879 -2.28 -22.08 24.48
CA VAL A 879 -2.80 -20.96 25.28
C VAL A 879 -1.89 -20.75 26.49
N GLY A 880 -1.24 -19.59 26.54
CA GLY A 880 -0.24 -19.27 27.56
C GLY A 880 -0.78 -19.23 29.00
N ASN A 881 0.12 -19.48 29.95
CA ASN A 881 -0.16 -19.51 31.39
C ASN A 881 0.24 -18.23 32.13
N SER A 882 0.93 -17.31 31.45
CA SER A 882 1.46 -16.08 32.05
C SER A 882 0.40 -14.98 32.15
N GLU A 883 0.57 -14.11 33.15
CA GLU A 883 -0.20 -12.88 33.34
C GLU A 883 0.15 -11.93 32.16
N GLY A 884 -0.69 -11.92 31.12
CA GLY A 884 -0.42 -11.23 29.84
C GLY A 884 -0.43 -12.13 28.60
N ALA A 885 -0.67 -13.45 28.73
CA ALA A 885 -0.91 -14.31 27.58
C ALA A 885 -2.22 -13.94 26.88
N VAL A 886 -2.19 -13.86 25.54
CA VAL A 886 -3.39 -13.67 24.72
C VAL A 886 -4.28 -14.91 24.85
N ILE A 887 -5.54 -14.70 25.22
CA ILE A 887 -6.54 -15.77 25.35
C ILE A 887 -7.50 -15.68 24.15
N PRO A 888 -7.76 -16.78 23.42
CA PRO A 888 -8.69 -16.75 22.30
C PRO A 888 -10.10 -16.32 22.73
N HIS A 889 -10.70 -15.34 22.05
CA HIS A 889 -11.99 -14.75 22.47
C HIS A 889 -13.19 -15.72 22.41
N ASP A 890 -13.11 -16.71 21.53
CA ASP A 890 -14.06 -17.79 21.30
C ASP A 890 -13.62 -19.11 21.97
N LEU A 891 -12.68 -19.05 22.92
CA LEU A 891 -12.26 -20.21 23.72
C LEU A 891 -13.44 -20.83 24.47
N THR A 892 -14.41 -20.03 24.94
CA THR A 892 -15.62 -20.52 25.60
C THR A 892 -16.44 -21.43 24.68
N ASP A 893 -16.65 -21.04 23.42
CA ASP A 893 -17.39 -21.82 22.43
C ASP A 893 -16.69 -23.17 22.14
N ALA A 894 -15.36 -23.16 22.07
CA ALA A 894 -14.56 -24.37 21.91
C ALA A 894 -14.67 -25.31 23.12
N LEU A 895 -14.63 -24.77 24.35
CA LEU A 895 -14.79 -25.55 25.58
C LEU A 895 -16.21 -26.10 25.75
N ASP A 896 -17.23 -25.36 25.31
CA ASP A 896 -18.61 -25.81 25.29
C ASP A 896 -18.81 -26.95 24.28
N GLN A 897 -18.21 -26.86 23.10
CA GLN A 897 -18.21 -27.95 22.13
C GLN A 897 -17.49 -29.20 22.66
N ILE A 898 -16.33 -29.04 23.31
CA ILE A 898 -15.61 -30.15 23.98
C ILE A 898 -16.51 -30.80 25.03
N SER A 899 -17.15 -30.00 25.89
CA SER A 899 -18.00 -30.48 26.98
C SER A 899 -19.29 -31.15 26.48
N LYS A 900 -19.80 -30.73 25.32
CA LYS A 900 -20.94 -31.34 24.65
C LYS A 900 -20.61 -32.73 24.10
N VAL A 901 -19.40 -32.93 23.58
CA VAL A 901 -18.97 -34.19 22.96
C VAL A 901 -18.44 -35.18 24.00
N ASP A 902 -17.62 -34.73 24.95
CA ASP A 902 -17.13 -35.55 26.08
C ASP A 902 -17.36 -34.79 27.40
N PRO A 903 -18.50 -35.02 28.07
CA PRO A 903 -18.84 -34.35 29.33
C PRO A 903 -17.83 -34.60 30.46
N GLY A 904 -17.08 -35.70 30.40
CA GLY A 904 -16.07 -36.04 31.40
C GLY A 904 -14.91 -35.04 31.43
N LEU A 905 -14.59 -34.42 30.29
CA LEU A 905 -13.48 -33.47 30.16
C LEU A 905 -13.72 -32.15 30.89
N SER A 906 -14.97 -31.74 31.09
CA SER A 906 -15.33 -30.54 31.86
C SER A 906 -14.77 -30.56 33.30
N THR A 907 -14.57 -31.76 33.84
CA THR A 907 -14.06 -31.96 35.21
C THR A 907 -12.53 -31.97 35.29
N THR A 908 -11.82 -32.01 34.16
CA THR A 908 -10.35 -32.05 34.13
C THR A 908 -9.72 -30.73 34.57
N ALA A 909 -8.54 -30.81 35.20
CA ALA A 909 -7.81 -29.61 35.64
C ALA A 909 -7.48 -28.67 34.46
N THR A 910 -7.14 -29.24 33.30
CA THR A 910 -6.86 -28.50 32.06
C THR A 910 -8.07 -27.72 31.56
N CYS A 911 -9.24 -28.36 31.46
CA CYS A 911 -10.46 -27.68 31.02
C CYS A 911 -10.87 -26.57 31.99
N ARG A 912 -10.72 -26.78 33.31
CA ARG A 912 -10.98 -25.75 34.31
C ARG A 912 -9.99 -24.58 34.21
N ARG A 913 -8.71 -24.86 33.94
CA ARG A 913 -7.68 -23.83 33.71
C ARG A 913 -8.07 -22.94 32.53
N LEU A 914 -8.36 -23.54 31.38
CA LEU A 914 -8.75 -22.81 30.17
C LEU A 914 -10.08 -22.06 30.35
N ALA A 915 -11.06 -22.66 31.03
CA ALA A 915 -12.32 -21.99 31.36
C ALA A 915 -12.12 -20.82 32.33
N THR A 916 -11.14 -20.88 33.22
CA THR A 916 -10.77 -19.76 34.09
C THR A 916 -10.05 -18.67 33.29
N ALA A 917 -9.19 -19.05 32.36
CA ALA A 917 -8.51 -18.12 31.47
C ALA A 917 -9.49 -17.38 30.56
N ALA A 918 -10.50 -18.07 30.00
CA ALA A 918 -11.55 -17.48 29.16
C ALA A 918 -12.47 -16.48 29.90
N ARG A 919 -12.46 -16.46 31.23
CA ARG A 919 -13.26 -15.54 32.07
C ARG A 919 -12.49 -14.29 32.51
N ARG A 920 -11.18 -14.25 32.26
CA ARG A 920 -10.35 -13.06 32.46
C ARG A 920 -10.45 -12.19 31.23
#